data_AF-A0A4T0DGV6-F1
#
_entry.id   AF-A0A4T0DGV6-F1
#
_cell.length_a   1.000
_cell.length_b   1.000
_cell.length_c   1.000
_cell.angle_alpha   90.00
_cell.angle_beta   90.00
_cell.angle_gamma   90.00
#
_symmetry.space_group_name_H-M   'P 1'
#
loop_
_entity.id
_entity.type
_entity.pdbx_description
1 polymer ?
#
loop_
_entity_poly.entity_id
_entity_poly.type
_entity_poly.pdbx_seq_one_letter_code
_entity_poly.pdbx_strand_id
1 'polypeptide(L)'
;MKFLIEVNRFGQQLQSSLIKDWYYYYISYDELKRLLQPEPQTKPTAENPNPPSKAWNDEHETRFYSELEAELDKVSNFQQVKSGEIQRRIKISEREVNEVITRAKAAQGQSEEQRNNEAPSEEDFAMLEEDLSDIIADVHDLAKFTQLNYTGFQKIIKKHDKLYPDQQLKPLFAARLNAKPFFKDNYDQSIVGLSQLYDQVRTRGNPTQGDSSAGGSQQNFVRQTTKYWVHPDNITELKLIILKHLPVLVFNPSKEFEIKDSAISSIYYDNTDTWELYEGRLKKTEGAEAIRLRWYGDMNVDTIFVERKTHREDWTGEKSVKARFALKEKNVNAFMRGDYTVEQAFEKMRRDGKKSEKEISDLEQLAREVQYRVIARKLQPVTRSFYNRTAFQLPGDARVRVSLDTELTMTREDNLDGRDRAGKNWRRMDIGIDWPFSQLPAEDAERFPYAVLEVKLQTQAGQQPPEWIRELVASHLVEAVPKFSKFIHGTATLNPTRIDLLPFWMPQMDVDIRKPVSHRFGIERPGQSTDISTSGQMDDDTDDEMEDAADLPDGDDNENIRRLRAARDALEQHEIAQRMDYGTTNGGADPNSLDEEERLAARPLADEDDYPLYDSDDEEDDLEEAKRIGGWTYRRKLMAHYADKVGDKLASAFRLAAPVSKPTAMPSNGDASMGIPSARNSDQIREKRYKAPKGKKIHVPVRVEPKVFFAAERTFLSWLEFSIIIGSIAATLLNFGDTTALASAWAFTIVALFAICYSMGLYLYRVQSIRNRRAITYHDKWGPSALCVLLFAAVTVTFVYKFTHGGEGGLKRDIRGWTPLPEGLVRSLPTNPVGTASFMSKASISPGVTTITHSSGCNTSHAPRSDHEKIDATVFEAFVA
;
A
#
# COMPACT_ATOMS: atom_id res chain seq x y z
N MET A 1 -33.85 5.77 -16.83
CA MET A 1 -32.85 5.36 -17.85
C MET A 1 -31.52 4.87 -17.24
N LYS A 2 -30.80 5.64 -16.41
CA LYS A 2 -29.54 5.19 -15.75
C LYS A 2 -29.65 3.87 -14.96
N PHE A 3 -30.78 3.60 -14.32
CA PHE A 3 -30.99 2.40 -13.50
C PHE A 3 -31.33 1.12 -14.30
N LEU A 4 -31.95 1.26 -15.48
CA LEU A 4 -32.19 0.14 -16.40
C LEU A 4 -30.86 -0.36 -17.00
N ILE A 5 -29.88 0.54 -17.13
CA ILE A 5 -28.52 0.24 -17.59
C ILE A 5 -27.72 -0.54 -16.52
N GLU A 6 -27.79 -0.16 -15.24
CA GLU A 6 -27.13 -0.90 -14.15
C GLU A 6 -27.66 -2.34 -13.96
N VAL A 7 -28.96 -2.55 -14.16
CA VAL A 7 -29.61 -3.86 -13.96
C VAL A 7 -29.42 -4.79 -15.18
N ASN A 8 -29.26 -4.26 -16.39
CA ASN A 8 -28.85 -5.05 -17.56
C ASN A 8 -27.40 -5.53 -17.45
N ARG A 9 -26.54 -4.76 -16.77
CA ARG A 9 -25.12 -5.10 -16.56
C ARG A 9 -24.92 -6.30 -15.64
N PHE A 10 -25.80 -6.53 -14.65
CA PHE A 10 -25.66 -7.67 -13.75
C PHE A 10 -25.98 -9.01 -14.42
N GLY A 11 -26.99 -9.08 -15.30
CA GLY A 11 -27.27 -10.32 -16.04
C GLY A 11 -26.07 -10.73 -16.91
N GLN A 12 -25.43 -9.76 -17.56
CA GLN A 12 -24.20 -9.97 -18.32
C GLN A 12 -23.00 -10.34 -17.42
N GLN A 13 -22.86 -9.71 -16.26
CA GLN A 13 -21.82 -10.03 -15.28
C GLN A 13 -22.01 -11.44 -14.67
N LEU A 14 -23.25 -11.84 -14.44
CA LEU A 14 -23.59 -13.20 -14.03
C LEU A 14 -23.15 -14.15 -15.15
N GLN A 15 -23.62 -13.91 -16.39
CA GLN A 15 -23.25 -14.69 -17.58
C GLN A 15 -21.73 -14.84 -17.79
N SER A 16 -20.94 -13.79 -17.57
CA SER A 16 -19.48 -13.84 -17.72
C SER A 16 -18.74 -14.55 -16.59
N SER A 17 -19.38 -14.72 -15.43
CA SER A 17 -18.72 -15.19 -14.20
C SER A 17 -19.20 -16.57 -13.72
N LEU A 18 -20.17 -17.17 -14.41
CA LEU A 18 -20.70 -18.51 -14.07
C LEU A 18 -19.66 -19.59 -14.38
N ILE A 19 -19.69 -20.62 -13.55
CA ILE A 19 -19.03 -21.89 -13.84
C ILE A 19 -19.91 -22.64 -14.84
N LYS A 20 -19.35 -22.96 -16.01
CA LYS A 20 -20.09 -23.59 -17.13
C LYS A 20 -20.77 -24.89 -16.69
N ASP A 21 -20.08 -25.72 -15.90
CA ASP A 21 -20.58 -27.03 -15.46
C ASP A 21 -21.80 -26.94 -14.54
N TRP A 22 -21.98 -25.80 -13.85
CA TRP A 22 -23.07 -25.61 -12.88
C TRP A 22 -24.16 -24.68 -13.39
N TYR A 23 -24.12 -24.31 -14.69
CA TYR A 23 -25.00 -23.31 -15.29
C TYR A 23 -26.49 -23.52 -14.96
N TYR A 24 -26.98 -24.77 -15.03
CA TYR A 24 -28.38 -25.11 -14.76
C TYR A 24 -28.83 -24.83 -13.31
N TYR A 25 -27.91 -24.98 -12.36
CA TYR A 25 -28.20 -24.85 -10.93
C TYR A 25 -28.19 -23.41 -10.44
N TYR A 26 -27.67 -22.48 -11.25
CA TYR A 26 -27.74 -21.05 -10.94
C TYR A 26 -29.17 -20.50 -11.04
N ILE A 27 -29.39 -19.38 -10.35
CA ILE A 27 -30.63 -18.63 -10.42
C ILE A 27 -30.92 -18.19 -11.86
N SER A 28 -32.12 -18.50 -12.35
CA SER A 28 -32.62 -18.08 -13.66
C SER A 28 -33.01 -16.60 -13.66
N TYR A 29 -32.03 -15.72 -13.46
CA TYR A 29 -32.24 -14.28 -13.25
C TYR A 29 -32.95 -13.61 -14.43
N ASP A 30 -32.63 -14.00 -15.67
CA ASP A 30 -33.24 -13.44 -16.87
C ASP A 30 -34.71 -13.84 -17.03
N GLU A 31 -35.08 -15.04 -16.59
CA GLU A 31 -36.46 -15.54 -16.59
C GLU A 31 -37.29 -14.83 -15.51
N LEU A 32 -36.79 -14.77 -14.27
CA LEU A 32 -37.41 -13.98 -13.19
C LEU A 32 -37.56 -12.52 -13.59
N LYS A 33 -36.58 -11.97 -14.30
CA LYS A 33 -36.62 -10.61 -14.83
C LYS A 33 -37.65 -10.44 -15.95
N ARG A 34 -37.91 -11.47 -16.76
CA ARG A 34 -38.99 -11.47 -17.76
C ARG A 34 -40.35 -11.51 -17.09
N LEU A 35 -40.52 -12.30 -16.02
CA LEU A 35 -41.76 -12.36 -15.24
C LEU A 35 -42.10 -11.00 -14.58
N LEU A 36 -41.09 -10.21 -14.22
CA LEU A 36 -41.27 -8.86 -13.69
C LEU A 36 -41.54 -7.80 -14.77
N GLN A 37 -41.38 -8.10 -16.05
CA GLN A 37 -41.64 -7.12 -17.11
C GLN A 37 -43.15 -6.92 -17.28
N PRO A 38 -43.62 -5.67 -17.36
CA PRO A 38 -45.04 -5.41 -17.55
C PRO A 38 -45.49 -5.95 -18.91
N GLU A 39 -46.42 -6.91 -18.91
CA GLU A 39 -47.03 -7.40 -20.13
C GLU A 39 -47.86 -6.28 -20.78
N PRO A 40 -47.63 -5.96 -22.08
CA PRO A 40 -48.47 -5.02 -22.80
C PRO A 40 -49.88 -5.59 -22.98
N GLN A 41 -50.92 -4.78 -22.76
CA GLN A 41 -52.33 -5.22 -22.88
C GLN A 41 -52.67 -5.73 -24.29
N THR A 42 -51.94 -5.30 -25.32
CA THR A 42 -52.05 -5.77 -26.71
C THR A 42 -50.65 -6.03 -27.29
N LYS A 43 -50.51 -6.91 -28.30
CA LYS A 43 -49.23 -7.09 -28.99
C LYS A 43 -48.81 -5.77 -29.66
N PRO A 44 -47.53 -5.37 -29.64
CA PRO A 44 -47.08 -4.16 -30.31
C PRO A 44 -47.40 -4.25 -31.82
N THR A 45 -48.26 -3.37 -32.31
CA THR A 45 -48.58 -3.23 -33.74
C THR A 45 -47.83 -2.01 -34.28
N ALA A 46 -47.51 -1.97 -35.59
CA ALA A 46 -46.78 -0.86 -36.21
C ALA A 46 -47.40 0.54 -35.96
N GLU A 47 -48.70 0.59 -35.65
CA GLU A 47 -49.46 1.81 -35.34
C GLU A 47 -49.45 2.22 -33.86
N ASN A 48 -49.11 1.30 -32.94
CA ASN A 48 -49.02 1.60 -31.51
C ASN A 48 -47.86 0.81 -30.86
N PRO A 49 -46.62 1.36 -30.91
CA PRO A 49 -45.44 0.64 -30.45
C PRO A 49 -45.37 0.42 -28.94
N ASN A 50 -46.10 1.22 -28.13
CA ASN A 50 -46.10 1.13 -26.66
C ASN A 50 -47.54 1.14 -26.10
N PRO A 51 -48.29 0.03 -26.19
CA PRO A 51 -49.60 -0.10 -25.56
C PRO A 51 -49.50 -0.04 -24.01
N PRO A 52 -50.56 0.40 -23.32
CA PRO A 52 -50.57 0.49 -21.86
C PRO A 52 -50.34 -0.89 -21.24
N SER A 53 -49.49 -0.95 -20.22
CA SER A 53 -49.18 -2.18 -19.50
C SER A 53 -50.35 -2.70 -18.68
N LYS A 54 -50.46 -4.02 -18.51
CA LYS A 54 -51.38 -4.63 -17.56
C LYS A 54 -50.96 -4.27 -16.13
N ALA A 55 -51.91 -3.96 -15.25
CA ALA A 55 -51.64 -3.73 -13.83
C ALA A 55 -51.14 -5.01 -13.16
N TRP A 56 -50.24 -4.88 -12.18
CA TRP A 56 -49.77 -6.01 -11.38
C TRP A 56 -50.90 -6.48 -10.46
N ASN A 57 -51.26 -7.76 -10.56
CA ASN A 57 -52.35 -8.37 -9.82
C ASN A 57 -51.80 -9.43 -8.84
N ASP A 58 -52.59 -9.80 -7.83
CA ASP A 58 -52.24 -10.82 -6.83
C ASP A 58 -51.90 -12.20 -7.45
N GLU A 59 -52.45 -12.53 -8.63
CA GLU A 59 -52.09 -13.73 -9.40
C GLU A 59 -50.65 -13.66 -9.94
N HIS A 60 -50.22 -12.48 -10.41
CA HIS A 60 -48.86 -12.25 -10.90
C HIS A 60 -47.85 -12.30 -9.74
N GLU A 61 -48.24 -11.77 -8.58
CA GLU A 61 -47.44 -11.84 -7.34
C GLU A 61 -47.25 -13.29 -6.89
N THR A 62 -48.33 -14.07 -6.84
CA THR A 62 -48.29 -15.48 -6.44
C THR A 62 -47.41 -16.30 -7.39
N ARG A 63 -47.52 -16.07 -8.70
CA ARG A 63 -46.70 -16.75 -9.71
C ARG A 63 -45.22 -16.37 -9.61
N PHE A 64 -44.92 -15.08 -9.42
CA PHE A 64 -43.53 -14.64 -9.24
C PHE A 64 -42.93 -15.25 -7.96
N TYR A 65 -43.69 -15.26 -6.87
CA TYR A 65 -43.27 -15.87 -5.62
C TYR A 65 -43.03 -17.38 -5.74
N SER A 66 -43.91 -18.13 -6.43
CA SER A 66 -43.74 -19.57 -6.61
C SER A 66 -42.50 -19.92 -7.41
N GLU A 67 -42.20 -19.17 -8.47
CA GLU A 67 -40.97 -19.35 -9.25
C GLU A 67 -39.72 -18.98 -8.44
N LEU A 68 -39.80 -17.90 -7.65
CA LEU A 68 -38.70 -17.50 -6.78
C LEU A 68 -38.41 -18.55 -5.68
N GLU A 69 -39.44 -19.20 -5.14
CA GLU A 69 -39.32 -20.30 -4.19
C GLU A 69 -38.74 -21.56 -4.84
N ALA A 70 -39.18 -21.91 -6.05
CA ALA A 70 -38.63 -23.03 -6.82
C ALA A 70 -37.14 -22.83 -7.11
N GLU A 71 -36.74 -21.62 -7.51
CA GLU A 71 -35.33 -21.26 -7.74
C GLU A 71 -34.50 -21.31 -6.45
N LEU A 72 -35.07 -20.87 -5.32
CA LEU A 72 -34.40 -20.96 -4.02
C LEU A 72 -34.17 -22.42 -3.62
N ASP A 73 -35.16 -23.29 -3.82
CA ASP A 73 -35.06 -24.71 -3.51
C ASP A 73 -34.06 -25.42 -4.40
N LYS A 74 -34.02 -25.07 -5.70
CA LYS A 74 -33.01 -25.56 -6.64
C LYS A 74 -31.59 -25.23 -6.15
N VAL A 75 -31.32 -23.96 -5.85
CA VAL A 75 -30.00 -23.50 -5.39
C VAL A 75 -29.63 -24.14 -4.05
N SER A 76 -30.57 -24.16 -3.08
CA SER A 76 -30.33 -24.73 -1.76
C SER A 76 -30.04 -26.23 -1.81
N ASN A 77 -30.77 -27.00 -2.63
CA ASN A 77 -30.58 -28.43 -2.75
C ASN A 77 -29.23 -28.76 -3.41
N PHE A 78 -28.89 -28.06 -4.49
CA PHE A 78 -27.59 -28.24 -5.16
C PHE A 78 -26.43 -27.93 -4.22
N GLN A 79 -26.52 -26.83 -3.48
CA GLN A 79 -25.51 -26.43 -2.51
C GLN A 79 -25.31 -27.49 -1.42
N GLN A 80 -26.39 -28.04 -0.86
CA GLN A 80 -26.30 -29.11 0.16
C GLN A 80 -25.67 -30.40 -0.40
N VAL A 81 -26.06 -30.79 -1.62
CA VAL A 81 -25.48 -31.99 -2.28
C VAL A 81 -23.98 -31.80 -2.51
N LYS A 82 -23.57 -30.65 -3.03
CA LYS A 82 -22.15 -30.36 -3.29
C LYS A 82 -21.34 -30.19 -2.01
N SER A 83 -21.88 -29.52 -0.98
CA SER A 83 -21.25 -29.42 0.34
C SER A 83 -21.03 -30.82 0.94
N GLY A 84 -22.03 -31.72 0.86
CA GLY A 84 -21.89 -33.11 1.31
C GLY A 84 -20.96 -33.98 0.46
N GLU A 85 -20.80 -33.69 -0.83
CA GLU A 85 -19.78 -34.31 -1.69
C GLU A 85 -18.36 -33.91 -1.28
N ILE A 86 -18.11 -32.61 -1.10
CA ILE A 86 -16.82 -32.08 -0.65
C ILE A 86 -16.44 -32.64 0.71
N GLN A 87 -17.37 -32.67 1.67
CA GLN A 87 -17.11 -33.25 3.00
C GLN A 87 -16.76 -34.74 2.94
N ARG A 88 -17.36 -35.49 2.01
CA ARG A 88 -17.00 -36.91 1.79
C ARG A 88 -15.62 -37.04 1.17
N ARG A 89 -15.27 -36.22 0.17
CA ARG A 89 -13.93 -36.18 -0.42
C ARG A 89 -12.86 -35.88 0.63
N ILE A 90 -13.09 -34.87 1.49
CA ILE A 90 -12.17 -34.52 2.59
C ILE A 90 -11.94 -35.73 3.52
N LYS A 91 -12.99 -36.45 3.92
CA LYS A 91 -12.86 -37.63 4.79
C LYS A 91 -12.12 -38.80 4.12
N ILE A 92 -12.31 -38.97 2.81
CA ILE A 92 -11.59 -40.00 2.05
C ILE A 92 -10.11 -39.65 1.98
N SER A 93 -9.77 -38.42 1.58
CA SER A 93 -8.38 -37.95 1.53
C SER A 93 -7.72 -37.96 2.91
N GLU A 94 -8.45 -37.63 3.99
CA GLU A 94 -7.95 -37.77 5.36
C GLU A 94 -7.55 -39.20 5.69
N ARG A 95 -8.36 -40.18 5.29
CA ARG A 95 -8.03 -41.59 5.50
C ARG A 95 -6.80 -42.00 4.68
N GLU A 96 -6.73 -41.61 3.42
CA GLU A 96 -5.62 -41.94 2.52
C GLU A 96 -4.29 -41.34 2.99
N VAL A 97 -4.31 -40.05 3.39
CA VAL A 97 -3.15 -39.37 3.98
C VAL A 97 -2.68 -40.10 5.25
N ASN A 98 -3.60 -40.46 6.14
CA ASN A 98 -3.28 -41.20 7.36
C ASN A 98 -2.70 -42.60 7.07
N GLU A 99 -3.23 -43.31 6.06
CA GLU A 99 -2.70 -44.62 5.62
C GLU A 99 -1.28 -44.48 5.06
N VAL A 100 -1.03 -43.50 4.20
CA VAL A 100 0.31 -43.20 3.63
C VAL A 100 1.31 -42.83 4.73
N ILE A 101 0.92 -41.98 5.68
CA ILE A 101 1.79 -41.58 6.80
C ILE A 101 2.08 -42.76 7.73
N THR A 102 1.09 -43.63 7.98
CA THR A 102 1.28 -44.82 8.80
C THR A 102 2.25 -45.78 8.14
N ARG A 103 2.14 -45.97 6.81
CA ARG A 103 3.12 -46.74 6.02
C ARG A 103 4.52 -46.12 6.08
N ALA A 104 4.63 -44.80 5.91
CA ALA A 104 5.91 -44.09 6.02
C ALA A 104 6.57 -44.26 7.39
N LYS A 105 5.79 -44.20 8.48
CA LYS A 105 6.28 -44.42 9.85
C LYS A 105 6.67 -45.88 10.11
N ALA A 106 5.93 -46.83 9.56
CA ALA A 106 6.24 -48.27 9.67
C ALA A 106 7.57 -48.59 8.96
N ALA A 107 7.80 -48.04 7.76
CA ALA A 107 9.05 -48.18 7.03
C ALA A 107 10.25 -47.57 7.81
N GLN A 108 10.07 -46.47 8.54
CA GLN A 108 11.13 -45.90 9.38
C GLN A 108 11.63 -46.84 10.50
N GLY A 109 10.89 -47.89 10.87
CA GLY A 109 11.33 -48.88 11.87
C GLY A 109 12.09 -50.09 11.32
N GLN A 110 12.23 -50.23 10.00
CA GLN A 110 12.74 -51.44 9.35
C GLN A 110 14.10 -51.26 8.66
N SER A 111 14.73 -52.38 8.27
CA SER A 111 15.98 -52.49 7.50
C SER A 111 15.95 -51.72 6.17
N GLU A 112 17.08 -51.19 5.69
CA GLU A 112 17.16 -50.35 4.47
C GLU A 112 16.56 -51.00 3.20
N GLU A 113 16.69 -52.32 3.03
CA GLU A 113 16.10 -53.04 1.88
C GLU A 113 14.57 -53.14 1.93
N GLN A 114 13.97 -53.23 3.13
CA GLN A 114 12.51 -53.26 3.30
C GLN A 114 11.91 -51.85 3.23
N ARG A 115 12.64 -50.84 3.68
CA ARG A 115 12.28 -49.43 3.50
C ARG A 115 12.04 -49.06 2.04
N ASN A 116 12.88 -49.50 1.12
CA ASN A 116 12.72 -49.14 -0.30
C ASN A 116 11.51 -49.81 -0.98
N ASN A 117 10.98 -50.91 -0.43
CA ASN A 117 9.81 -51.60 -1.00
C ASN A 117 8.49 -51.22 -0.31
N GLU A 118 8.51 -50.85 0.98
CA GLU A 118 7.30 -50.51 1.76
C GLU A 118 7.10 -49.00 1.99
N ALA A 119 8.12 -48.16 1.77
CA ALA A 119 7.95 -46.72 1.90
C ALA A 119 7.09 -46.17 0.75
N PRO A 120 6.13 -45.28 1.04
CA PRO A 120 5.38 -44.58 0.00
C PRO A 120 6.32 -43.74 -0.87
N SER A 121 6.06 -43.75 -2.18
CA SER A 121 6.88 -43.06 -3.18
C SER A 121 6.68 -41.54 -3.10
N GLU A 122 7.59 -40.75 -3.69
CA GLU A 122 7.35 -39.30 -3.82
C GLU A 122 6.13 -39.00 -4.71
N GLU A 123 5.82 -39.88 -5.65
CA GLU A 123 4.63 -39.81 -6.51
C GLU A 123 3.33 -39.96 -5.70
N ASP A 124 3.32 -40.81 -4.67
CA ASP A 124 2.14 -40.99 -3.79
C ASP A 124 1.78 -39.68 -3.07
N PHE A 125 2.78 -38.95 -2.57
CA PHE A 125 2.55 -37.66 -1.93
C PHE A 125 2.16 -36.56 -2.95
N ALA A 126 2.72 -36.61 -4.16
CA ALA A 126 2.36 -35.68 -5.23
C ALA A 126 0.90 -35.86 -5.69
N MET A 127 0.44 -37.11 -5.84
CA MET A 127 -0.95 -37.41 -6.16
C MET A 127 -1.91 -36.92 -5.06
N LEU A 128 -1.57 -37.14 -3.78
CA LEU A 128 -2.36 -36.62 -2.67
C LEU A 128 -2.38 -35.08 -2.63
N GLU A 129 -1.30 -34.42 -3.01
CA GLU A 129 -1.24 -32.96 -3.12
C GLU A 129 -2.13 -32.43 -4.24
N GLU A 130 -2.17 -33.12 -5.38
CA GLU A 130 -3.05 -32.82 -6.51
C GLU A 130 -4.52 -33.01 -6.12
N ASP A 131 -4.86 -34.14 -5.49
CA ASP A 131 -6.23 -34.42 -4.99
C ASP A 131 -6.71 -33.35 -4.00
N LEU A 132 -5.85 -32.95 -3.06
CA LEU A 132 -6.16 -31.87 -2.12
C LEU A 132 -6.34 -30.52 -2.84
N SER A 133 -5.54 -30.25 -3.87
CA SER A 133 -5.65 -29.05 -4.70
C SER A 133 -6.97 -29.00 -5.47
N ASP A 134 -7.46 -30.13 -5.96
CA ASP A 134 -8.76 -30.26 -6.59
C ASP A 134 -9.92 -30.04 -5.61
N ILE A 135 -9.81 -30.57 -4.39
CA ILE A 135 -10.81 -30.31 -3.33
C ILE A 135 -10.83 -28.82 -2.98
N ILE A 136 -9.67 -28.16 -2.93
CA ILE A 136 -9.57 -26.71 -2.72
C ILE A 136 -10.28 -25.94 -3.85
N ALA A 137 -10.14 -26.36 -5.10
CA ALA A 137 -10.85 -25.77 -6.24
C ALA A 137 -12.36 -25.95 -6.13
N ASP A 138 -12.84 -27.14 -5.72
CA ASP A 138 -14.28 -27.38 -5.50
C ASP A 138 -14.85 -26.49 -4.38
N VAL A 139 -14.12 -26.29 -3.28
CA VAL A 139 -14.53 -25.38 -2.18
C VAL A 139 -14.60 -23.94 -2.68
N HIS A 140 -13.61 -23.51 -3.45
CA HIS A 140 -13.60 -22.17 -4.07
C HIS A 140 -14.82 -21.97 -4.97
N ASP A 141 -15.06 -22.92 -5.87
CA ASP A 141 -16.15 -22.87 -6.83
C ASP A 141 -17.51 -22.83 -6.12
N LEU A 142 -17.71 -23.66 -5.09
CA LEU A 142 -18.94 -23.70 -4.30
C LEU A 142 -19.19 -22.38 -3.56
N ALA A 143 -18.15 -21.77 -2.98
CA ALA A 143 -18.26 -20.47 -2.34
C ALA A 143 -18.69 -19.38 -3.33
N LYS A 144 -18.08 -19.35 -4.52
CA LYS A 144 -18.42 -18.42 -5.61
C LYS A 144 -19.86 -18.62 -6.09
N PHE A 145 -20.29 -19.87 -6.25
CA PHE A 145 -21.67 -20.23 -6.59
C PHE A 145 -22.66 -19.67 -5.57
N THR A 146 -22.44 -19.93 -4.28
CA THR A 146 -23.32 -19.46 -3.20
C THR A 146 -23.45 -17.94 -3.18
N GLN A 147 -22.33 -17.23 -3.32
CA GLN A 147 -22.29 -15.77 -3.28
C GLN A 147 -22.98 -15.11 -4.49
N LEU A 148 -22.73 -15.62 -5.70
CA LEU A 148 -23.35 -15.11 -6.92
C LEU A 148 -24.87 -15.29 -6.88
N ASN A 149 -25.34 -16.47 -6.46
CA ASN A 149 -26.77 -16.74 -6.33
C ASN A 149 -27.43 -15.87 -5.26
N TYR A 150 -26.80 -15.73 -4.07
CA TYR A 150 -27.31 -14.85 -3.02
C TYR A 150 -27.46 -13.41 -3.50
N THR A 151 -26.46 -12.89 -4.22
CA THR A 151 -26.50 -11.57 -4.83
C THR A 151 -27.61 -11.47 -5.89
N GLY A 152 -27.81 -12.53 -6.66
CA GLY A 152 -28.90 -12.65 -7.63
C GLY A 152 -30.29 -12.50 -6.99
N PHE A 153 -30.54 -13.25 -5.91
CA PHE A 153 -31.79 -13.12 -5.13
C PHE A 153 -31.97 -11.72 -4.56
N GLN A 154 -30.94 -11.13 -3.95
CA GLN A 154 -31.05 -9.76 -3.43
C GLN A 154 -31.37 -8.73 -4.53
N LYS A 155 -30.75 -8.85 -5.71
CA LYS A 155 -30.96 -7.92 -6.82
C LYS A 155 -32.34 -8.08 -7.44
N ILE A 156 -32.85 -9.30 -7.61
CA ILE A 156 -34.18 -9.51 -8.19
C ILE A 156 -35.29 -9.03 -7.23
N ILE A 157 -35.14 -9.27 -5.93
CA ILE A 157 -36.08 -8.78 -4.90
C ILE A 157 -36.06 -7.26 -4.84
N LYS A 158 -34.87 -6.64 -4.83
CA LYS A 158 -34.74 -5.18 -4.88
C LYS A 158 -35.37 -4.58 -6.15
N LYS A 159 -35.32 -5.31 -7.26
CA LYS A 159 -35.96 -4.88 -8.51
C LYS A 159 -37.49 -4.96 -8.42
N HIS A 160 -38.02 -6.06 -7.86
CA HIS A 160 -39.45 -6.21 -7.60
C HIS A 160 -40.00 -5.05 -6.75
N ASP A 161 -39.43 -4.83 -5.56
CA ASP A 161 -39.88 -3.79 -4.62
C ASP A 161 -39.80 -2.37 -5.20
N LYS A 162 -38.92 -2.16 -6.20
CA LYS A 162 -38.81 -0.87 -6.90
C LYS A 162 -39.89 -0.69 -7.97
N LEU A 163 -40.32 -1.77 -8.62
CA LEU A 163 -41.37 -1.74 -9.63
C LEU A 163 -42.76 -1.69 -9.00
N TYR A 164 -42.94 -2.39 -7.87
CA TYR A 164 -44.21 -2.52 -7.16
C TYR A 164 -44.05 -2.13 -5.68
N PRO A 165 -44.06 -0.82 -5.35
CA PRO A 165 -43.85 -0.34 -3.98
C PRO A 165 -44.92 -0.79 -2.98
N ASP A 166 -46.14 -1.07 -3.47
CA ASP A 166 -47.30 -1.43 -2.66
C ASP A 166 -47.26 -2.89 -2.16
N GLN A 167 -46.40 -3.74 -2.74
CA GLN A 167 -46.21 -5.15 -2.37
C GLN A 167 -44.73 -5.42 -2.06
N GLN A 168 -44.30 -5.13 -0.82
CA GLN A 168 -42.89 -5.33 -0.42
C GLN A 168 -42.57 -6.81 -0.13
N LEU A 169 -41.72 -7.43 -0.97
CA LEU A 169 -41.30 -8.83 -0.83
C LEU A 169 -40.06 -9.02 0.04
N LYS A 170 -39.23 -7.99 0.20
CA LYS A 170 -37.97 -8.07 0.95
C LYS A 170 -38.08 -8.62 2.37
N PRO A 171 -39.00 -8.18 3.25
CA PRO A 171 -39.08 -8.73 4.61
C PRO A 171 -39.57 -10.19 4.62
N LEU A 172 -40.53 -10.53 3.77
CA LEU A 172 -41.09 -11.88 3.67
C LEU A 172 -40.04 -12.88 3.17
N PHE A 173 -39.33 -12.53 2.11
CA PHE A 173 -38.34 -13.43 1.52
C PHE A 173 -37.03 -13.47 2.33
N ALA A 174 -36.68 -12.40 3.07
CA ALA A 174 -35.57 -12.44 4.01
C ALA A 174 -35.79 -13.49 5.12
N ALA A 175 -37.02 -13.65 5.61
CA ALA A 175 -37.34 -14.72 6.56
C ALA A 175 -37.15 -16.11 5.94
N ARG A 176 -37.53 -16.29 4.67
CA ARG A 176 -37.36 -17.55 3.93
C ARG A 176 -35.90 -17.89 3.62
N LEU A 177 -35.12 -16.92 3.16
CA LEU A 177 -33.67 -17.08 2.98
C LEU A 177 -32.98 -17.46 4.30
N ASN A 178 -33.42 -16.89 5.43
CA ASN A 178 -32.90 -17.28 6.74
C ASN A 178 -33.36 -18.67 7.19
N ALA A 179 -34.55 -19.12 6.79
CA ALA A 179 -35.06 -20.46 7.07
C ALA A 179 -34.32 -21.56 6.27
N LYS A 180 -33.85 -21.24 5.05
CA LYS A 180 -33.03 -22.12 4.21
C LYS A 180 -31.68 -21.45 3.90
N PRO A 181 -30.76 -21.39 4.89
CA PRO A 181 -29.55 -20.59 4.77
C PRO A 181 -28.45 -21.31 3.98
N PHE A 182 -28.57 -21.39 2.65
CA PHE A 182 -27.49 -21.89 1.78
C PHE A 182 -26.25 -20.97 1.76
N PHE A 183 -26.38 -19.74 2.27
CA PHE A 183 -25.34 -18.72 2.32
C PHE A 183 -24.57 -18.64 3.65
N LYS A 184 -24.99 -19.40 4.68
CA LYS A 184 -24.34 -19.40 6.00
C LYS A 184 -23.41 -20.61 6.20
N ASP A 185 -23.04 -21.28 5.13
CA ASP A 185 -22.20 -22.48 5.22
C ASP A 185 -20.78 -22.12 5.71
N ASN A 186 -20.36 -22.83 6.75
CA ASN A 186 -19.10 -22.60 7.44
C ASN A 186 -17.97 -23.35 6.75
N TYR A 187 -17.43 -22.81 5.67
CA TYR A 187 -16.24 -23.36 5.00
C TYR A 187 -14.99 -23.34 5.89
N ASP A 188 -14.96 -22.51 6.95
CA ASP A 188 -13.80 -22.36 7.82
C ASP A 188 -13.35 -23.66 8.49
N GLN A 189 -14.29 -24.53 8.90
CA GLN A 189 -13.94 -25.84 9.46
C GLN A 189 -13.28 -26.74 8.41
N SER A 190 -13.84 -26.78 7.21
CA SER A 190 -13.27 -27.52 6.07
C SER A 190 -11.90 -26.98 5.68
N ILE A 191 -11.71 -25.66 5.69
CA ILE A 191 -10.43 -24.99 5.39
C ILE A 191 -9.37 -25.36 6.44
N VAL A 192 -9.72 -25.37 7.73
CA VAL A 192 -8.80 -25.79 8.79
C VAL A 192 -8.42 -27.26 8.64
N GLY A 193 -9.40 -28.14 8.37
CA GLY A 193 -9.14 -29.57 8.12
C GLY A 193 -8.24 -29.80 6.90
N LEU A 194 -8.56 -29.17 5.77
CA LEU A 194 -7.73 -29.20 4.55
C LEU A 194 -6.33 -28.67 4.81
N SER A 195 -6.18 -27.61 5.60
CA SER A 195 -4.88 -27.06 5.95
C SER A 195 -4.03 -28.05 6.74
N GLN A 196 -4.63 -28.85 7.63
CA GLN A 196 -3.89 -29.86 8.40
C GLN A 196 -3.44 -31.00 7.50
N LEU A 197 -4.32 -31.47 6.60
CA LEU A 197 -4.00 -32.52 5.63
C LEU A 197 -2.88 -32.09 4.69
N TYR A 198 -2.99 -30.87 4.14
CA TYR A 198 -1.99 -30.32 3.23
C TYR A 198 -0.62 -30.12 3.92
N ASP A 199 -0.60 -29.71 5.20
CA ASP A 199 0.64 -29.65 5.98
C ASP A 199 1.24 -31.04 6.22
N GLN A 200 0.42 -32.04 6.52
CA GLN A 200 0.87 -33.42 6.72
C GLN A 200 1.48 -34.03 5.44
N VAL A 201 0.84 -33.81 4.28
CA VAL A 201 1.37 -34.23 2.97
C VAL A 201 2.70 -33.54 2.67
N ARG A 202 2.75 -32.21 2.81
CA ARG A 202 3.96 -31.41 2.57
C ARG A 202 5.13 -31.79 3.50
N THR A 203 4.83 -32.14 4.75
CA THR A 203 5.84 -32.54 5.74
C THR A 203 6.15 -34.03 5.74
N ARG A 204 5.52 -34.82 4.85
CA ARG A 204 5.63 -36.28 4.77
C ARG A 204 5.36 -36.97 6.11
N GLY A 205 4.46 -36.40 6.90
CA GLY A 205 4.10 -36.89 8.24
C GLY A 205 5.15 -36.65 9.34
N ASN A 206 6.24 -35.95 9.05
CA ASN A 206 7.19 -35.53 10.08
C ASN A 206 6.70 -34.24 10.75
N PRO A 207 6.54 -34.21 12.09
CA PRO A 207 6.16 -32.99 12.77
C PRO A 207 7.23 -31.92 12.53
N THR A 208 6.80 -30.73 12.12
CA THR A 208 7.68 -29.57 11.96
C THR A 208 8.31 -29.25 13.32
N GLN A 209 9.59 -29.59 13.49
CA GLN A 209 10.32 -29.30 14.72
C GLN A 209 10.65 -27.80 14.77
N GLY A 210 9.92 -27.06 15.59
CA GLY A 210 10.19 -25.66 15.88
C GLY A 210 9.08 -25.04 16.70
N ASP A 211 9.42 -24.32 17.77
CA ASP A 211 8.44 -23.53 18.53
C ASP A 211 7.89 -22.43 17.61
N SER A 212 6.58 -22.44 17.34
CA SER A 212 5.89 -21.42 16.53
C SER A 212 6.09 -19.99 17.09
N SER A 213 6.45 -19.91 18.38
CA SER A 213 6.79 -18.69 19.12
C SER A 213 8.27 -18.29 19.01
N ALA A 214 9.16 -19.25 18.73
CA ALA A 214 10.60 -19.03 18.62
C ALA A 214 10.95 -18.48 17.22
N GLY A 215 10.68 -17.20 17.00
CA GLY A 215 11.43 -16.45 16.00
C GLY A 215 12.89 -16.40 16.46
N GLY A 216 13.72 -17.30 15.93
CA GLY A 216 15.13 -17.39 16.27
C GLY A 216 15.82 -16.02 16.24
N SER A 217 16.67 -15.76 17.22
CA SER A 217 17.50 -14.56 17.35
C SER A 217 18.65 -14.56 16.34
N GLN A 218 18.36 -14.78 15.05
CA GLN A 218 19.35 -14.56 14.00
C GLN A 218 19.59 -13.05 13.88
N GLN A 219 20.86 -12.64 13.88
CA GLN A 219 21.21 -11.25 14.18
C GLN A 219 20.98 -10.27 13.01
N ASN A 220 20.86 -10.74 11.75
CA ASN A 220 20.78 -9.87 10.56
C ASN A 220 19.60 -10.21 9.63
N PHE A 221 18.37 -9.91 10.04
CA PHE A 221 17.19 -9.97 9.15
C PHE A 221 16.47 -8.62 9.10
N VAL A 222 15.84 -8.32 7.97
CA VAL A 222 14.97 -7.15 7.79
C VAL A 222 13.54 -7.59 8.07
N ARG A 223 12.88 -6.95 9.05
CA ARG A 223 11.46 -7.17 9.33
C ARG A 223 10.63 -6.12 8.62
N GLN A 224 9.74 -6.55 7.76
CA GLN A 224 8.72 -5.69 7.15
C GLN A 224 7.34 -6.19 7.54
N THR A 225 6.44 -5.26 7.80
CA THR A 225 5.03 -5.57 8.09
C THR A 225 4.16 -4.61 7.33
N THR A 226 3.41 -5.17 6.39
CA THR A 226 2.52 -4.43 5.49
C THR A 226 1.08 -4.87 5.74
N LYS A 227 0.14 -3.97 5.47
CA LYS A 227 -1.29 -4.20 5.69
C LYS A 227 -2.05 -3.88 4.43
N TYR A 228 -3.01 -4.73 4.11
CA TYR A 228 -3.83 -4.62 2.93
C TYR A 228 -5.30 -4.73 3.31
N TRP A 229 -6.15 -4.03 2.57
CA TRP A 229 -7.59 -4.25 2.58
C TRP A 229 -7.95 -5.31 1.55
N VAL A 230 -8.92 -6.14 1.91
CA VAL A 230 -9.42 -7.23 1.07
C VAL A 230 -10.93 -7.09 1.01
N HIS A 231 -11.50 -7.08 -0.19
CA HIS A 231 -12.95 -7.03 -0.34
C HIS A 231 -13.57 -8.32 0.20
N PRO A 232 -14.73 -8.29 0.88
CA PRO A 232 -15.38 -9.50 1.40
C PRO A 232 -15.55 -10.62 0.36
N ASP A 233 -15.84 -10.23 -0.88
CA ASP A 233 -15.96 -11.13 -2.03
C ASP A 233 -14.68 -11.98 -2.29
N ASN A 234 -13.51 -11.47 -1.94
CA ASN A 234 -12.22 -12.10 -2.23
C ASN A 234 -11.64 -12.86 -1.03
N ILE A 235 -12.31 -12.87 0.13
CA ILE A 235 -11.79 -13.46 1.37
C ILE A 235 -11.53 -14.96 1.21
N THR A 236 -12.50 -15.69 0.63
CA THR A 236 -12.41 -17.15 0.49
C THR A 236 -11.32 -17.54 -0.48
N GLU A 237 -11.27 -16.89 -1.65
CA GLU A 237 -10.21 -17.09 -2.65
C GLU A 237 -8.83 -16.83 -2.04
N LEU A 238 -8.67 -15.71 -1.33
CA LEU A 238 -7.43 -15.35 -0.66
C LEU A 238 -7.00 -16.39 0.40
N LYS A 239 -7.93 -16.86 1.25
CA LYS A 239 -7.65 -17.90 2.26
C LYS A 239 -7.11 -19.17 1.59
N LEU A 240 -7.73 -19.60 0.50
CA LEU A 240 -7.38 -20.83 -0.21
C LEU A 240 -6.03 -20.69 -0.95
N ILE A 241 -5.72 -19.54 -1.55
CA ILE A 241 -4.41 -19.26 -2.15
C ILE A 241 -3.30 -19.31 -1.10
N ILE A 242 -3.50 -18.67 0.06
CA ILE A 242 -2.50 -18.66 1.13
C ILE A 242 -2.31 -20.07 1.70
N LEU A 243 -3.38 -20.87 1.81
CA LEU A 243 -3.36 -22.23 2.35
C LEU A 243 -2.42 -23.17 1.58
N LYS A 244 -2.27 -23.00 0.26
CA LYS A 244 -1.32 -23.76 -0.56
C LYS A 244 0.14 -23.56 -0.13
N HIS A 245 0.46 -22.43 0.50
CA HIS A 245 1.84 -22.12 0.91
C HIS A 245 2.05 -22.17 2.42
N LEU A 246 1.04 -21.77 3.20
CA LEU A 246 1.15 -21.62 4.65
C LEU A 246 -0.06 -22.27 5.34
N PRO A 247 0.15 -23.17 6.30
CA PRO A 247 -0.94 -23.78 7.03
C PRO A 247 -1.55 -22.80 8.04
N VAL A 248 -2.83 -23.00 8.33
CA VAL A 248 -3.56 -22.30 9.40
C VAL A 248 -2.98 -22.72 10.75
N LEU A 249 -2.53 -21.73 11.52
CA LEU A 249 -2.01 -21.92 12.85
C LEU A 249 -3.17 -22.13 13.84
N VAL A 250 -3.28 -23.36 14.36
CA VAL A 250 -4.21 -23.70 15.44
C VAL A 250 -3.50 -23.54 16.79
N PHE A 251 -3.96 -22.60 17.62
CA PHE A 251 -3.31 -22.28 18.90
C PHE A 251 -3.37 -23.40 19.93
N ASN A 252 -4.43 -24.22 19.92
CA ASN A 252 -4.58 -25.35 20.81
C ASN A 252 -4.93 -26.61 20.01
N PRO A 253 -3.95 -27.45 19.64
CA PRO A 253 -4.20 -28.64 18.83
C PRO A 253 -4.99 -29.72 19.58
N SER A 254 -5.12 -29.62 20.91
CA SER A 254 -5.84 -30.61 21.73
C SER A 254 -7.35 -30.38 21.78
N LYS A 255 -7.85 -29.23 21.29
CA LYS A 255 -9.28 -28.88 21.25
C LYS A 255 -9.72 -28.80 19.79
N GLU A 256 -10.91 -29.32 19.49
CA GLU A 256 -11.53 -29.11 18.18
C GLU A 256 -11.75 -27.62 17.90
N PHE A 257 -11.62 -27.22 16.64
CA PHE A 257 -11.73 -25.83 16.23
C PHE A 257 -13.18 -25.35 16.32
N GLU A 258 -13.42 -24.40 17.22
CA GLU A 258 -14.67 -23.63 17.25
C GLU A 258 -14.45 -22.23 16.64
N ILE A 259 -15.47 -21.71 15.96
CA ILE A 259 -15.43 -20.35 15.38
C ILE A 259 -15.12 -19.31 16.45
N LYS A 260 -15.66 -19.51 17.66
CA LYS A 260 -15.45 -18.65 18.83
C LYS A 260 -13.98 -18.50 19.21
N ASP A 261 -13.16 -19.52 18.97
CA ASP A 261 -11.73 -19.50 19.33
C ASP A 261 -10.92 -18.56 18.42
N SER A 262 -11.45 -18.20 17.24
CA SER A 262 -10.85 -17.23 16.33
C SER A 262 -11.11 -15.76 16.71
N ALA A 263 -12.08 -15.53 17.61
CA ALA A 263 -12.52 -14.19 18.00
C ALA A 263 -11.46 -13.47 18.84
N ILE A 264 -11.16 -12.23 18.46
CA ILE A 264 -10.25 -11.35 19.19
C ILE A 264 -10.95 -10.03 19.47
N SER A 265 -11.11 -9.73 20.75
CA SER A 265 -11.58 -8.42 21.20
C SER A 265 -10.45 -7.63 21.83
N SER A 266 -10.43 -6.32 21.62
CA SER A 266 -9.48 -5.41 22.27
C SER A 266 -10.15 -4.09 22.62
N ILE A 267 -10.08 -3.68 23.88
CA ILE A 267 -10.56 -2.39 24.38
C ILE A 267 -9.39 -1.41 24.42
N TYR A 268 -9.47 -0.33 23.67
CA TYR A 268 -8.49 0.74 23.69
C TYR A 268 -8.85 1.80 24.72
N TYR A 269 -7.81 2.26 25.41
CA TYR A 269 -7.91 3.31 26.41
C TYR A 269 -7.38 4.62 25.83
N ASP A 270 -8.05 5.72 26.13
CA ASP A 270 -7.59 7.07 25.84
C ASP A 270 -8.17 8.06 26.85
N ASN A 271 -7.67 9.29 26.85
CA ASN A 271 -8.28 10.39 27.57
C ASN A 271 -9.34 11.04 26.69
N THR A 272 -10.59 11.10 27.17
CA THR A 272 -11.73 11.63 26.43
C THR A 272 -11.74 13.14 26.23
N ASP A 273 -10.93 13.86 27.00
CA ASP A 273 -10.81 15.33 26.93
C ASP A 273 -9.72 15.76 25.94
N THR A 274 -8.61 15.02 25.87
CA THR A 274 -7.42 15.41 25.10
C THR A 274 -7.11 14.52 23.90
N TRP A 275 -7.59 13.28 23.85
CA TRP A 275 -7.32 12.31 22.77
C TRP A 275 -5.82 12.10 22.50
N GLU A 276 -5.00 12.22 23.54
CA GLU A 276 -3.54 12.27 23.41
C GLU A 276 -2.94 10.97 22.86
N LEU A 277 -3.51 9.80 23.19
CA LEU A 277 -3.00 8.52 22.68
C LEU A 277 -3.41 8.37 21.21
N TYR A 278 -4.64 8.73 20.85
CA TYR A 278 -5.08 8.80 19.46
C TYR A 278 -4.18 9.71 18.62
N GLU A 279 -4.01 10.96 19.02
CA GLU A 279 -3.20 11.93 18.28
C GLU A 279 -1.73 11.52 18.21
N GLY A 280 -1.16 11.07 19.34
CA GLY A 280 0.23 10.63 19.39
C GLY A 280 0.50 9.46 18.45
N ARG A 281 -0.44 8.52 18.36
CA ARG A 281 -0.37 7.36 17.46
C ARG A 281 -0.63 7.72 16.00
N LEU A 282 -1.47 8.71 15.71
CA LEU A 282 -1.73 9.21 14.36
C LEU A 282 -0.54 10.00 13.82
N LYS A 283 0.02 10.90 14.63
CA LYS A 283 1.23 11.69 14.32
C LYS A 283 2.53 10.86 14.34
N LYS A 284 2.45 9.62 14.84
CA LYS A 284 3.61 8.71 15.07
C LYS A 284 4.71 9.41 15.88
N THR A 285 4.35 10.14 16.93
CA THR A 285 5.34 10.82 17.79
C THR A 285 6.25 9.82 18.51
N GLU A 286 7.50 10.22 18.76
CA GLU A 286 8.46 9.39 19.50
C GLU A 286 7.92 9.07 20.89
N GLY A 287 7.92 7.79 21.26
CA GLY A 287 7.36 7.31 22.52
C GLY A 287 5.84 7.23 22.56
N ALA A 288 5.12 7.41 21.45
CA ALA A 288 3.65 7.35 21.44
C ALA A 288 3.12 5.97 21.87
N GLU A 289 2.38 5.97 22.98
CA GLU A 289 1.83 4.76 23.58
C GLU A 289 0.41 4.45 23.03
N ALA A 290 0.08 3.16 22.96
CA ALA A 290 -1.30 2.69 22.81
C ALA A 290 -1.53 1.56 23.81
N ILE A 291 -2.46 1.79 24.74
CA ILE A 291 -2.81 0.85 25.80
C ILE A 291 -4.13 0.17 25.43
N ARG A 292 -4.16 -1.16 25.54
CA ARG A 292 -5.38 -1.93 25.28
C ARG A 292 -5.46 -3.19 26.13
N LEU A 293 -6.68 -3.57 26.49
CA LEU A 293 -6.95 -4.88 27.10
C LEU A 293 -7.49 -5.82 26.04
N ARG A 294 -6.91 -7.01 25.94
CA ARG A 294 -7.23 -8.01 24.93
C ARG A 294 -7.58 -9.33 25.57
N TRP A 295 -8.59 -9.99 25.04
CA TRP A 295 -8.85 -11.41 25.29
C TRP A 295 -9.02 -12.15 23.96
N TYR A 296 -8.85 -13.46 24.00
CA TYR A 296 -8.94 -14.38 22.87
C TYR A 296 -10.04 -15.38 23.19
N GLY A 297 -10.95 -15.62 22.26
CA GLY A 297 -12.06 -16.56 22.45
C GLY A 297 -13.35 -15.93 22.98
N ASP A 298 -14.20 -16.77 23.55
CA ASP A 298 -15.50 -16.42 24.10
C ASP A 298 -15.42 -15.56 25.39
N MET A 299 -16.56 -15.17 25.92
CA MET A 299 -16.70 -14.37 27.14
C MET A 299 -16.35 -15.14 28.42
N ASN A 300 -16.25 -16.47 28.36
CA ASN A 300 -15.90 -17.35 29.49
C ASN A 300 -14.38 -17.34 29.82
N VAL A 301 -13.61 -16.45 29.18
CA VAL A 301 -12.15 -16.43 29.29
C VAL A 301 -11.72 -15.56 30.48
N ASP A 302 -11.13 -16.20 31.49
CA ASP A 302 -10.66 -15.53 32.70
C ASP A 302 -9.39 -14.68 32.50
N THR A 303 -8.61 -14.95 31.46
CA THR A 303 -7.29 -14.35 31.26
C THR A 303 -7.36 -13.17 30.30
N ILE A 304 -7.10 -11.97 30.82
CA ILE A 304 -7.06 -10.73 30.05
C ILE A 304 -5.61 -10.28 29.90
N PHE A 305 -5.20 -9.96 28.68
CA PHE A 305 -3.89 -9.42 28.37
C PHE A 305 -3.94 -7.90 28.36
N VAL A 306 -3.22 -7.28 29.29
CA VAL A 306 -2.99 -5.84 29.28
C VAL A 306 -1.79 -5.59 28.37
N GLU A 307 -2.02 -5.00 27.21
CA GLU A 307 -1.01 -4.76 26.18
C GLU A 307 -0.69 -3.26 26.07
N ARG A 308 0.60 -2.95 25.97
CA ARG A 308 1.09 -1.61 25.61
C ARG A 308 1.94 -1.70 24.35
N LYS A 309 1.67 -0.79 23.41
CA LYS A 309 2.52 -0.57 22.24
C LYS A 309 3.16 0.79 22.35
N THR A 310 4.48 0.86 22.26
CA THR A 310 5.24 2.11 22.25
C THR A 310 5.84 2.30 20.85
N HIS A 311 5.52 3.41 20.21
CA HIS A 311 6.15 3.81 18.95
C HIS A 311 7.58 4.28 19.22
N ARG A 312 8.52 3.78 18.43
CA ARG A 312 9.88 4.29 18.33
C ARG A 312 10.12 4.66 16.88
N GLU A 313 10.68 5.83 16.68
CA GLU A 313 11.04 6.33 15.36
C GLU A 313 12.33 5.70 14.87
N ASP A 314 12.42 5.47 13.56
CA ASP A 314 13.54 4.72 12.97
C ASP A 314 14.90 5.41 13.20
N TRP A 315 14.93 6.75 13.33
CA TRP A 315 16.17 7.51 13.60
C TRP A 315 16.76 7.22 14.99
N THR A 316 15.96 6.74 15.94
CA THR A 316 16.47 6.33 17.26
C THR A 316 17.27 5.02 17.19
N GLY A 317 17.14 4.27 16.09
CA GLY A 317 17.67 2.91 15.97
C GLY A 317 16.89 1.86 16.78
N GLU A 318 15.96 2.27 17.64
CA GLU A 318 15.11 1.37 18.41
C GLU A 318 13.87 0.96 17.61
N LYS A 319 13.47 -0.31 17.73
CA LYS A 319 12.23 -0.80 17.13
C LYS A 319 11.05 -0.52 18.05
N SER A 320 9.90 -0.20 17.46
CA SER A 320 8.64 -0.10 18.20
C SER A 320 8.36 -1.36 19.01
N VAL A 321 8.14 -1.20 20.31
CA VAL A 321 8.01 -2.32 21.26
C VAL A 321 6.53 -2.63 21.54
N LYS A 322 6.19 -3.92 21.54
CA LYS A 322 4.90 -4.42 22.06
C LYS A 322 5.18 -5.26 23.30
N ALA A 323 4.66 -4.83 24.44
CA ALA A 323 4.79 -5.54 25.70
C ALA A 323 3.40 -5.89 26.27
N ARG A 324 3.29 -6.99 27.00
CA ARG A 324 2.02 -7.40 27.62
C ARG A 324 2.22 -8.24 28.88
N PHE A 325 1.27 -8.15 29.80
CA PHE A 325 1.16 -9.07 30.94
C PHE A 325 -0.27 -9.60 31.05
N ALA A 326 -0.43 -10.75 31.71
CA ALA A 326 -1.71 -11.40 31.91
C ALA A 326 -2.29 -11.04 33.28
N LEU A 327 -3.58 -10.74 33.32
CA LEU A 327 -4.33 -10.44 34.54
C LEU A 327 -5.67 -11.18 34.51
N LYS A 328 -6.15 -11.63 35.67
CA LYS A 328 -7.48 -12.25 35.76
C LYS A 328 -8.57 -11.19 35.63
N GLU A 329 -9.65 -11.49 34.89
CA GLU A 329 -10.76 -10.56 34.63
C GLU A 329 -11.26 -9.88 35.92
N LYS A 330 -11.53 -10.67 36.98
CA LYS A 330 -12.01 -10.17 38.27
C LYS A 330 -11.14 -9.09 38.92
N ASN A 331 -9.84 -9.05 38.60
CA ASN A 331 -8.88 -8.11 39.16
C ASN A 331 -8.66 -6.88 38.25
N VAL A 332 -9.17 -6.88 37.01
CA VAL A 332 -8.90 -5.83 36.02
C VAL A 332 -9.39 -4.45 36.51
N ASN A 333 -10.64 -4.37 36.96
CA ASN A 333 -11.21 -3.10 37.43
C ASN A 333 -10.46 -2.54 38.64
N ALA A 334 -10.11 -3.41 39.60
CA ALA A 334 -9.36 -3.01 40.79
C ALA A 334 -7.94 -2.55 40.43
N PHE A 335 -7.30 -3.21 39.47
CA PHE A 335 -5.97 -2.82 38.97
C PHE A 335 -5.99 -1.45 38.28
N MET A 336 -6.98 -1.19 37.42
CA MET A 336 -7.07 0.09 36.70
C MET A 336 -7.37 1.28 37.62
N ARG A 337 -8.02 1.05 38.77
CA ARG A 337 -8.23 2.08 39.80
C ARG A 337 -7.06 2.29 40.74
N GLY A 338 -6.12 1.35 40.81
CA GLY A 338 -5.02 1.36 41.78
C GLY A 338 -5.30 0.62 43.09
N ASP A 339 -6.50 0.08 43.29
CA ASP A 339 -6.85 -0.69 44.49
C ASP A 339 -6.08 -2.03 44.57
N TYR A 340 -5.77 -2.59 43.40
CA TYR A 340 -4.97 -3.82 43.28
C TYR A 340 -3.54 -3.46 42.86
N THR A 341 -2.61 -3.75 43.75
CA THR A 341 -1.19 -3.39 43.57
C THR A 341 -0.50 -4.31 42.57
N VAL A 342 0.60 -3.83 41.98
CA VAL A 342 1.40 -4.62 41.04
C VAL A 342 1.99 -5.85 41.73
N GLU A 343 2.45 -5.69 42.97
CA GLU A 343 3.02 -6.78 43.77
C GLU A 343 2.02 -7.91 43.97
N GLN A 344 0.75 -7.59 44.26
CA GLN A 344 -0.33 -8.58 44.36
C GLN A 344 -0.65 -9.25 43.02
N ALA A 345 -0.45 -8.58 41.88
CA ALA A 345 -0.69 -9.16 40.56
C ALA A 345 0.34 -10.25 40.21
N PHE A 346 1.59 -10.08 40.62
CA PHE A 346 2.70 -10.98 40.29
C PHE A 346 3.08 -11.95 41.42
N GLU A 347 2.53 -11.83 42.62
CA GLU A 347 2.80 -12.72 43.75
C GLU A 347 2.61 -14.21 43.40
N LYS A 348 1.53 -14.54 42.69
CA LYS A 348 1.30 -15.92 42.23
C LYS A 348 2.37 -16.38 41.24
N MET A 349 2.77 -15.53 40.30
CA MET A 349 3.82 -15.86 39.33
C MET A 349 5.18 -16.08 40.00
N ARG A 350 5.49 -15.29 41.05
CA ARG A 350 6.68 -15.49 41.88
C ARG A 350 6.63 -16.83 42.62
N ARG A 351 5.49 -17.18 43.22
CA ARG A 351 5.31 -18.45 43.94
C ARG A 351 5.39 -19.67 43.02
N ASP A 352 4.86 -19.57 41.80
CA ASP A 352 4.83 -20.67 40.85
C ASP A 352 6.23 -20.98 40.26
N GLY A 353 7.20 -20.06 40.35
CA GLY A 353 8.61 -20.30 39.98
C GLY A 353 8.88 -20.64 38.51
N LYS A 354 7.89 -20.45 37.61
CA LYS A 354 7.99 -20.85 36.19
C LYS A 354 8.78 -19.88 35.30
N LYS A 355 8.97 -18.63 35.75
CA LYS A 355 9.66 -17.57 34.99
C LYS A 355 10.88 -17.07 35.74
N SER A 356 11.86 -16.55 35.02
CA SER A 356 13.06 -15.97 35.63
C SER A 356 12.72 -14.71 36.43
N GLU A 357 13.48 -14.43 37.49
CA GLU A 357 13.27 -13.23 38.32
C GLU A 357 13.39 -11.94 37.51
N LYS A 358 14.29 -11.91 36.52
CA LYS A 358 14.46 -10.79 35.60
C LYS A 358 13.21 -10.54 34.77
N GLU A 359 12.62 -11.57 34.16
CA GLU A 359 11.37 -11.45 33.41
C GLU A 359 10.21 -10.97 34.28
N ILE A 360 10.15 -11.43 35.54
CA ILE A 360 9.12 -10.98 36.48
C ILE A 360 9.31 -9.49 36.79
N SER A 361 10.55 -9.04 37.04
CA SER A 361 10.88 -7.63 37.26
C SER A 361 10.50 -6.75 36.05
N ASP A 362 10.80 -7.19 34.83
CA ASP A 362 10.45 -6.47 33.60
C ASP A 362 8.92 -6.36 33.43
N LEU A 363 8.17 -7.42 33.76
CA LEU A 363 6.70 -7.41 33.73
C LEU A 363 6.09 -6.53 34.83
N GLU A 364 6.70 -6.49 36.01
CA GLU A 364 6.29 -5.61 37.10
C GLU A 364 6.53 -4.14 36.75
N GLN A 365 7.68 -3.82 36.14
CA GLN A 365 7.95 -2.48 35.64
C GLN A 365 6.89 -2.07 34.61
N LEU A 366 6.61 -2.93 33.63
CA LEU A 366 5.56 -2.70 32.64
C LEU A 366 4.20 -2.44 33.30
N ALA A 367 3.82 -3.25 34.29
CA ALA A 367 2.55 -3.10 34.99
C ALA A 367 2.47 -1.80 35.80
N ARG A 368 3.56 -1.40 36.48
CA ARG A 368 3.65 -0.11 37.18
C ARG A 368 3.51 1.06 36.22
N GLU A 369 4.21 1.02 35.09
CA GLU A 369 4.13 2.07 34.09
C GLU A 369 2.73 2.18 33.50
N VAL A 370 2.08 1.06 33.15
CA VAL A 370 0.71 1.07 32.62
C VAL A 370 -0.29 1.61 33.65
N GLN A 371 -0.22 1.13 34.90
CA GLN A 371 -1.11 1.60 35.97
C GLN A 371 -0.93 3.10 36.25
N TYR A 372 0.33 3.56 36.32
CA TYR A 372 0.65 4.97 36.48
C TYR A 372 0.09 5.82 35.33
N ARG A 373 0.25 5.38 34.08
CA ARG A 373 -0.28 6.08 32.90
C ARG A 373 -1.81 6.18 32.93
N VAL A 374 -2.50 5.08 33.23
CA VAL A 374 -3.97 5.05 33.29
C VAL A 374 -4.49 6.04 34.34
N ILE A 375 -3.87 6.08 35.52
CA ILE A 375 -4.30 6.96 36.61
C ILE A 375 -3.90 8.41 36.35
N ALA A 376 -2.62 8.67 36.03
CA ALA A 376 -2.10 10.03 35.86
C ALA A 376 -2.72 10.77 34.68
N ARG A 377 -3.01 10.06 33.58
CA ARG A 377 -3.64 10.62 32.37
C ARG A 377 -5.14 10.44 32.34
N LYS A 378 -5.75 9.86 33.39
CA LYS A 378 -7.19 9.61 33.51
C LYS A 378 -7.78 8.85 32.30
N LEU A 379 -7.08 7.80 31.88
CA LEU A 379 -7.49 7.03 30.70
C LEU A 379 -8.75 6.21 31.00
N GLN A 380 -9.67 6.16 30.04
CA GLN A 380 -10.92 5.41 30.11
C GLN A 380 -11.07 4.50 28.90
N PRO A 381 -11.90 3.44 28.98
CA PRO A 381 -12.32 2.70 27.79
C PRO A 381 -12.98 3.63 26.77
N VAL A 382 -12.51 3.60 25.52
CA VAL A 382 -13.04 4.47 24.46
C VAL A 382 -13.59 3.66 23.30
N THR A 383 -12.76 2.79 22.73
CA THR A 383 -13.10 2.06 21.50
C THR A 383 -12.76 0.60 21.66
N ARG A 384 -13.74 -0.26 21.38
CA ARG A 384 -13.52 -1.70 21.25
C ARG A 384 -13.32 -2.05 19.78
N SER A 385 -12.31 -2.86 19.49
CA SER A 385 -12.16 -3.52 18.19
C SER A 385 -12.43 -5.01 18.36
N PHE A 386 -13.38 -5.53 17.59
CA PHE A 386 -13.69 -6.95 17.44
C PHE A 386 -13.35 -7.41 16.03
N TYR A 387 -12.80 -8.61 15.88
CA TYR A 387 -12.56 -9.26 14.60
C TYR A 387 -12.26 -10.74 14.82
N ASN A 388 -12.49 -11.57 13.80
CA ASN A 388 -12.02 -12.95 13.78
C ASN A 388 -10.68 -13.00 13.04
N ARG A 389 -9.72 -13.77 13.57
CA ARG A 389 -8.38 -13.87 12.99
C ARG A 389 -8.06 -15.29 12.55
N THR A 390 -7.71 -15.44 11.29
CA THR A 390 -7.03 -16.63 10.76
C THR A 390 -5.55 -16.30 10.59
N ALA A 391 -4.67 -17.02 11.27
CA ALA A 391 -3.22 -16.87 11.14
C ALA A 391 -2.66 -18.01 10.30
N PHE A 392 -1.78 -17.69 9.36
CA PHE A 392 -1.09 -18.64 8.49
C PHE A 392 0.40 -18.55 8.74
N GLN A 393 1.00 -19.65 9.17
CA GLN A 393 2.42 -19.71 9.51
C GLN A 393 2.91 -21.15 9.47
N LEU A 394 4.06 -21.35 8.83
CA LEU A 394 4.82 -22.59 8.94
C LEU A 394 5.51 -22.66 10.31
N PRO A 395 5.33 -23.73 11.10
CA PRO A 395 6.08 -23.91 12.34
C PRO A 395 7.58 -23.98 12.05
N GLY A 396 8.40 -23.28 12.84
CA GLY A 396 9.85 -23.17 12.64
C GLY A 396 10.32 -22.19 11.56
N ASP A 397 9.45 -21.72 10.66
CA ASP A 397 9.80 -20.72 9.65
C ASP A 397 9.21 -19.33 10.00
N ALA A 398 10.07 -18.33 10.02
CA ALA A 398 9.69 -16.94 10.28
C ALA A 398 9.71 -16.05 9.03
N ARG A 399 10.13 -16.57 7.86
CA ARG A 399 10.30 -15.79 6.62
C ARG A 399 9.03 -15.08 6.19
N VAL A 400 7.90 -15.79 6.27
CA VAL A 400 6.58 -15.25 5.94
C VAL A 400 5.59 -15.67 7.01
N ARG A 401 4.85 -14.69 7.55
CA ARG A 401 3.69 -14.93 8.41
C ARG A 401 2.55 -14.05 7.94
N VAL A 402 1.40 -14.65 7.70
CA VAL A 402 0.23 -13.93 7.21
C VAL A 402 -0.88 -14.03 8.24
N SER A 403 -1.63 -12.95 8.44
CA SER A 403 -2.87 -13.02 9.21
C SER A 403 -3.97 -12.25 8.51
N LEU A 404 -5.15 -12.84 8.44
CA LEU A 404 -6.34 -12.25 7.87
C LEU A 404 -7.34 -11.97 9.00
N ASP A 405 -7.74 -10.70 9.13
CA ASP A 405 -8.75 -10.26 10.10
C ASP A 405 -10.07 -10.01 9.36
N THR A 406 -11.09 -10.79 9.68
CA THR A 406 -12.46 -10.71 9.10
C THR A 406 -13.45 -10.19 10.14
N GLU A 407 -14.67 -9.82 9.70
CA GLU A 407 -15.75 -9.26 10.55
C GLU A 407 -15.32 -8.07 11.43
N LEU A 408 -14.39 -7.26 10.93
CA LEU A 408 -13.81 -6.15 11.69
C LEU A 408 -14.91 -5.14 12.07
N THR A 409 -15.11 -4.99 13.37
CA THR A 409 -16.14 -4.09 13.92
C THR A 409 -15.54 -3.26 15.03
N MET A 410 -15.77 -1.95 14.98
CA MET A 410 -15.38 -1.02 16.03
C MET A 410 -16.64 -0.58 16.77
N THR A 411 -16.61 -0.63 18.10
CA THR A 411 -17.76 -0.23 18.94
C THR A 411 -17.34 0.79 19.99
N ARG A 412 -18.29 1.65 20.38
CA ARG A 412 -18.09 2.64 21.43
C ARG A 412 -18.12 1.99 22.81
N GLU A 413 -17.15 2.36 23.62
CA GLU A 413 -17.04 2.00 25.04
C GLU A 413 -17.04 3.26 25.93
N ASP A 414 -16.89 4.44 25.32
CA ASP A 414 -16.90 5.72 26.02
C ASP A 414 -18.31 6.09 26.52
N ASN A 415 -18.37 7.06 27.44
CA ASN A 415 -19.62 7.55 28.02
C ASN A 415 -19.91 9.02 27.63
N LEU A 416 -19.41 9.47 26.47
CA LEU A 416 -19.34 10.91 26.14
C LEU A 416 -20.67 11.55 25.76
N ASP A 417 -21.67 10.76 25.38
CA ASP A 417 -23.00 11.24 24.97
C ASP A 417 -24.01 11.23 26.14
N GLY A 418 -23.53 11.02 27.36
CA GLY A 418 -24.38 10.87 28.55
C GLY A 418 -25.05 9.50 28.69
N ARG A 419 -24.80 8.56 27.77
CA ARG A 419 -25.19 7.15 27.92
C ARG A 419 -24.08 6.39 28.63
N ASP A 420 -24.45 5.67 29.69
CA ASP A 420 -23.50 4.83 30.42
C ASP A 420 -23.43 3.45 29.76
N ARG A 421 -22.33 3.18 29.03
CA ARG A 421 -22.12 1.93 28.29
C ARG A 421 -21.36 0.92 29.15
N ALA A 422 -20.13 1.27 29.53
CA ALA A 422 -19.28 0.40 30.35
C ALA A 422 -19.44 0.64 31.86
N GLY A 423 -20.09 1.72 32.30
CA GLY A 423 -20.20 2.03 33.73
C GLY A 423 -18.84 2.24 34.37
N LYS A 424 -18.67 1.59 35.52
CA LYS A 424 -17.39 1.49 36.23
C LYS A 424 -16.58 0.26 35.83
N ASN A 425 -17.00 -0.46 34.78
CA ASN A 425 -16.36 -1.66 34.29
C ASN A 425 -15.38 -1.31 33.15
N TRP A 426 -14.41 -2.19 32.92
CA TRP A 426 -13.40 -2.02 31.87
C TRP A 426 -13.91 -2.34 30.46
N ARG A 427 -15.12 -2.92 30.34
CA ARG A 427 -15.84 -3.22 29.09
C ARG A 427 -17.36 -3.15 29.31
N ARG A 428 -18.12 -2.86 28.26
CA ARG A 428 -19.58 -3.06 28.23
C ARG A 428 -19.95 -4.55 28.31
N MET A 429 -21.11 -4.84 28.90
CA MET A 429 -21.59 -6.20 29.20
C MET A 429 -22.82 -6.62 28.38
N ASP A 430 -23.36 -5.73 27.56
CA ASP A 430 -24.49 -5.93 26.65
C ASP A 430 -24.11 -6.62 25.33
N ILE A 431 -22.81 -6.69 25.01
CA ILE A 431 -22.27 -7.41 23.85
C ILE A 431 -21.12 -8.34 24.23
N GLY A 432 -21.16 -9.55 23.65
CA GLY A 432 -20.14 -10.57 23.80
C GLY A 432 -19.27 -10.67 22.56
N ILE A 433 -19.33 -11.82 21.88
CA ILE A 433 -18.66 -12.10 20.61
C ILE A 433 -19.69 -12.31 19.47
N ASP A 434 -20.93 -11.93 19.71
CA ASP A 434 -22.11 -12.12 18.86
C ASP A 434 -22.17 -11.07 17.74
N TRP A 435 -21.24 -11.15 16.81
CA TRP A 435 -21.26 -10.38 15.57
C TRP A 435 -22.54 -10.70 14.76
N PRO A 436 -23.23 -9.70 14.16
CA PRO A 436 -22.82 -8.31 13.89
C PRO A 436 -23.29 -7.27 14.92
N PHE A 437 -23.55 -7.69 16.16
CA PHE A 437 -24.02 -6.85 17.28
C PHE A 437 -25.29 -6.06 16.92
N SER A 438 -26.32 -6.75 16.40
CA SER A 438 -27.57 -6.10 15.95
C SER A 438 -28.37 -5.45 17.08
N GLN A 439 -28.10 -5.79 18.34
CA GLN A 439 -28.66 -5.14 19.52
C GLN A 439 -28.14 -3.72 19.74
N LEU A 440 -27.00 -3.36 19.14
CA LEU A 440 -26.41 -2.04 19.31
C LEU A 440 -27.06 -1.00 18.40
N PRO A 441 -27.21 0.25 18.88
CA PRO A 441 -27.52 1.39 18.02
C PRO A 441 -26.50 1.51 16.88
N ALA A 442 -26.94 1.91 15.69
CA ALA A 442 -26.05 2.07 14.53
C ALA A 442 -24.94 3.12 14.75
N GLU A 443 -25.19 4.11 15.62
CA GLU A 443 -24.20 5.12 16.03
C GLU A 443 -23.08 4.58 16.94
N ASP A 444 -23.30 3.43 17.58
CA ASP A 444 -22.37 2.83 18.53
C ASP A 444 -21.47 1.76 17.89
N ALA A 445 -21.75 1.36 16.66
CA ALA A 445 -21.08 0.25 15.98
C ALA A 445 -20.75 0.59 14.52
N GLU A 446 -19.45 0.71 14.25
CA GLU A 446 -18.92 0.83 12.89
C GLU A 446 -18.49 -0.54 12.38
N ARG A 447 -19.21 -1.04 11.37
CA ARG A 447 -18.91 -2.30 10.70
C ARG A 447 -18.01 -2.03 9.51
N PHE A 448 -16.74 -2.39 9.64
CA PHE A 448 -15.75 -2.11 8.62
C PHE A 448 -16.05 -2.92 7.35
N PRO A 449 -16.10 -2.30 6.16
CA PRO A 449 -16.58 -2.96 4.94
C PRO A 449 -15.59 -3.97 4.34
N TYR A 450 -14.33 -3.98 4.79
CA TYR A 450 -13.27 -4.81 4.23
C TYR A 450 -12.66 -5.75 5.28
N ALA A 451 -11.95 -6.79 4.83
CA ALA A 451 -11.05 -7.56 5.69
C ALA A 451 -9.67 -6.89 5.71
N VAL A 452 -8.86 -7.19 6.73
CA VAL A 452 -7.49 -6.66 6.85
C VAL A 452 -6.49 -7.81 6.80
N LEU A 453 -5.71 -7.88 5.73
CA LEU A 453 -4.58 -8.79 5.56
C LEU A 453 -3.31 -8.13 6.10
N GLU A 454 -2.60 -8.82 6.99
CA GLU A 454 -1.30 -8.38 7.52
C GLU A 454 -0.24 -9.40 7.10
N VAL A 455 0.74 -8.97 6.30
CA VAL A 455 1.87 -9.80 5.85
C VAL A 455 3.11 -9.36 6.61
N LYS A 456 3.75 -10.30 7.29
CA LYS A 456 5.00 -10.09 8.02
C LYS A 456 6.10 -10.87 7.34
N LEU A 457 7.08 -10.13 6.84
CA LEU A 457 8.25 -10.68 6.18
C LEU A 457 9.46 -10.56 7.09
N GLN A 458 10.24 -11.63 7.18
CA GLN A 458 11.54 -11.67 7.81
C GLN A 458 12.54 -12.21 6.80
N THR A 459 13.04 -11.34 5.93
CA THR A 459 14.02 -11.71 4.90
C THR A 459 15.43 -11.53 5.42
N GLN A 460 16.31 -12.48 5.06
CA GLN A 460 17.75 -12.30 5.26
C GLN A 460 18.25 -11.20 4.31
N ALA A 461 19.26 -10.44 4.75
CA ALA A 461 19.84 -9.40 3.90
C ALA A 461 20.33 -9.99 2.56
N GLY A 462 19.86 -9.44 1.44
CA GLY A 462 20.19 -9.91 0.09
C GLY A 462 19.23 -10.95 -0.51
N GLN A 463 18.28 -11.49 0.27
CA GLN A 463 17.23 -12.38 -0.25
C GLN A 463 15.92 -11.64 -0.51
N GLN A 464 15.27 -11.97 -1.62
CA GLN A 464 13.95 -11.45 -1.94
C GLN A 464 12.85 -12.25 -1.20
N PRO A 465 11.69 -11.63 -0.93
CA PRO A 465 10.50 -12.36 -0.49
C PRO A 465 10.09 -13.43 -1.52
N PRO A 466 9.40 -14.51 -1.10
CA PRO A 466 8.87 -15.51 -2.02
C PRO A 466 8.01 -14.90 -3.14
N GLU A 467 8.13 -15.46 -4.33
CA GLU A 467 7.47 -14.97 -5.55
C GLU A 467 5.95 -14.88 -5.40
N TRP A 468 5.31 -15.92 -4.86
CA TRP A 468 3.87 -15.93 -4.62
C TRP A 468 3.36 -14.78 -3.73
N ILE A 469 4.18 -14.29 -2.78
CA ILE A 469 3.84 -13.11 -1.97
C ILE A 469 3.92 -11.84 -2.83
N ARG A 470 4.94 -11.73 -3.69
CA ARG A 470 5.08 -10.58 -4.59
C ARG A 470 3.90 -10.51 -5.56
N GLU A 471 3.50 -11.65 -6.12
CA GLU A 471 2.34 -11.75 -6.99
C GLU A 471 1.05 -11.45 -6.23
N LEU A 472 0.89 -12.00 -5.03
CA LEU A 472 -0.28 -11.75 -4.19
C LEU A 472 -0.46 -10.25 -3.89
N VAL A 473 0.63 -9.56 -3.53
CA VAL A 473 0.61 -8.12 -3.22
C VAL A 473 0.35 -7.26 -4.46
N ALA A 474 0.77 -7.72 -5.65
CA ALA A 474 0.50 -7.06 -6.92
C ALA A 474 -0.89 -7.39 -7.50
N SER A 475 -1.57 -8.41 -6.97
CA SER A 475 -2.83 -8.91 -7.50
C SER A 475 -4.02 -7.94 -7.30
N HIS A 476 -5.12 -8.26 -7.98
CA HIS A 476 -6.39 -7.56 -7.86
C HIS A 476 -7.13 -7.85 -6.53
N LEU A 477 -6.67 -8.84 -5.76
CA LEU A 477 -7.33 -9.31 -4.54
C LEU A 477 -7.14 -8.35 -3.36
N VAL A 478 -6.06 -7.57 -3.37
CA VAL A 478 -5.62 -6.76 -2.23
C VAL A 478 -5.39 -5.29 -2.61
N GLU A 479 -5.61 -4.41 -1.64
CA GLU A 479 -5.29 -2.99 -1.74
C GLU A 479 -4.34 -2.58 -0.60
N ALA A 480 -3.19 -2.02 -0.94
CA ALA A 480 -2.18 -1.62 0.04
C ALA A 480 -2.65 -0.40 0.84
N VAL A 481 -2.80 -0.58 2.16
CA VAL A 481 -3.11 0.51 3.09
C VAL A 481 -2.07 0.50 4.21
N PRO A 482 -0.92 1.16 3.99
CA PRO A 482 0.21 1.08 4.89
C PRO A 482 -0.15 1.61 6.28
N LYS A 483 0.35 0.92 7.31
CA LYS A 483 0.22 1.29 8.73
C LYS A 483 -1.22 1.49 9.23
N PHE A 484 -2.24 0.98 8.54
CA PHE A 484 -3.64 1.00 8.97
C PHE A 484 -3.79 0.59 10.45
N SER A 485 -4.57 1.36 11.22
CA SER A 485 -4.78 1.11 12.64
C SER A 485 -6.26 1.05 12.99
N LYS A 486 -6.68 -0.09 13.56
CA LYS A 486 -8.05 -0.32 14.05
C LYS A 486 -8.47 0.71 15.11
N PHE A 487 -7.53 1.11 15.97
CA PHE A 487 -7.76 2.12 17.01
C PHE A 487 -8.01 3.50 16.41
N ILE A 488 -7.14 3.93 15.48
CA ILE A 488 -7.25 5.25 14.84
C ILE A 488 -8.54 5.31 14.03
N HIS A 489 -8.81 4.30 13.20
CA HIS A 489 -10.04 4.27 12.41
C HIS A 489 -11.29 4.27 13.30
N GLY A 490 -11.38 3.36 14.28
CA GLY A 490 -12.55 3.29 15.17
C GLY A 490 -12.79 4.58 15.94
N THR A 491 -11.74 5.21 16.48
CA THR A 491 -11.86 6.46 17.25
C THR A 491 -12.30 7.61 16.35
N ALA A 492 -11.73 7.73 15.14
CA ALA A 492 -12.06 8.78 14.18
C ALA A 492 -13.49 8.67 13.63
N THR A 493 -13.95 7.44 13.34
CA THR A 493 -15.29 7.19 12.79
C THR A 493 -16.38 7.35 13.84
N LEU A 494 -16.17 6.81 15.05
CA LEU A 494 -17.20 6.78 16.10
C LEU A 494 -17.32 8.11 16.85
N ASN A 495 -16.30 8.97 16.85
CA ASN A 495 -16.30 10.28 17.52
C ASN A 495 -16.08 11.45 16.55
N PRO A 496 -16.95 11.64 15.53
CA PRO A 496 -16.70 12.61 14.47
C PRO A 496 -16.80 14.07 14.93
N THR A 497 -17.45 14.38 16.05
CA THR A 497 -17.60 15.75 16.57
C THR A 497 -16.41 16.22 17.41
N ARG A 498 -15.58 15.29 17.89
CA ARG A 498 -14.45 15.58 18.79
C ARG A 498 -13.08 15.36 18.15
N ILE A 499 -13.05 14.58 17.06
CA ILE A 499 -11.82 14.29 16.33
C ILE A 499 -11.74 15.18 15.08
N ASP A 500 -10.80 16.12 15.13
CA ASP A 500 -10.51 17.05 14.04
C ASP A 500 -9.44 16.51 13.09
N LEU A 501 -8.49 15.73 13.61
CA LEU A 501 -7.39 15.15 12.84
C LEU A 501 -7.72 13.72 12.40
N LEU A 502 -7.91 13.51 11.10
CA LEU A 502 -8.28 12.24 10.48
C LEU A 502 -7.09 11.54 9.82
N PRO A 503 -7.10 10.20 9.71
CA PRO A 503 -6.09 9.48 8.95
C PRO A 503 -6.27 9.61 7.43
N PHE A 504 -5.19 9.45 6.68
CA PHE A 504 -5.19 9.58 5.21
C PHE A 504 -6.15 8.61 4.50
N TRP A 505 -6.39 7.41 5.01
CA TRP A 505 -7.29 6.45 4.33
C TRP A 505 -8.78 6.77 4.54
N MET A 506 -9.14 7.73 5.41
CA MET A 506 -10.53 8.03 5.74
C MET A 506 -11.37 8.44 4.52
N PRO A 507 -10.89 9.29 3.59
CA PRO A 507 -11.67 9.66 2.40
C PRO A 507 -11.78 8.55 1.35
N GLN A 508 -10.95 7.51 1.45
CA GLN A 508 -10.99 6.35 0.55
C GLN A 508 -12.07 5.35 0.94
N MET A 509 -12.69 5.50 2.12
CA MET A 509 -13.69 4.57 2.65
C MET A 509 -14.94 4.41 1.76
N ASP A 510 -15.31 5.43 0.98
CA ASP A 510 -16.47 5.38 0.08
C ASP A 510 -16.14 4.80 -1.32
N VAL A 511 -14.88 4.42 -1.56
CA VAL A 511 -14.42 3.93 -2.86
C VAL A 511 -14.44 2.40 -2.89
N ASP A 512 -15.06 1.84 -3.93
CA ASP A 512 -14.99 0.39 -4.17
C ASP A 512 -13.57 -0.02 -4.59
N ILE A 513 -12.94 -0.86 -3.77
CA ILE A 513 -11.56 -1.34 -3.93
C ILE A 513 -11.41 -2.47 -4.96
N ARG A 514 -12.52 -2.94 -5.55
CA ARG A 514 -12.48 -4.04 -6.53
C ARG A 514 -11.80 -3.60 -7.82
N LYS A 515 -10.73 -4.30 -8.17
CA LYS A 515 -9.95 -4.11 -9.40
C LYS A 515 -10.34 -5.16 -10.43
N PRO A 516 -10.30 -4.85 -11.74
CA PRO A 516 -10.47 -5.87 -12.78
C PRO A 516 -9.35 -6.90 -12.68
N VAL A 517 -9.64 -8.15 -13.03
CA VAL A 517 -8.66 -9.24 -13.05
C VAL A 517 -7.60 -8.91 -14.10
N SER A 518 -6.43 -8.43 -13.66
CA SER A 518 -5.33 -8.01 -14.53
C SER A 518 -4.23 -9.06 -14.67
N HIS A 519 -4.18 -10.04 -13.75
CA HIS A 519 -3.15 -11.07 -13.68
C HIS A 519 -3.79 -12.45 -13.52
N ARG A 520 -3.22 -13.47 -14.17
CA ARG A 520 -3.56 -14.90 -14.07
C ARG A 520 -3.12 -15.47 -12.70
N PHE A 521 -3.51 -14.81 -11.62
CA PHE A 521 -3.17 -15.19 -10.25
C PHE A 521 -4.49 -15.57 -9.55
N GLY A 522 -4.66 -16.85 -9.27
CA GLY A 522 -5.91 -17.43 -8.73
C GLY A 522 -5.86 -18.96 -8.66
N ILE A 523 -6.96 -19.58 -8.24
CA ILE A 523 -7.11 -21.04 -8.23
C ILE A 523 -7.61 -21.47 -9.61
N GLU A 524 -6.71 -22.01 -10.43
CA GLU A 524 -7.05 -22.61 -11.72
C GLU A 524 -7.26 -24.13 -11.55
N ARG A 525 -8.27 -24.69 -12.23
CA ARG A 525 -8.40 -26.14 -12.39
C ARG A 525 -7.35 -26.63 -13.38
N PRO A 526 -6.60 -27.71 -13.08
CA PRO A 526 -5.85 -28.41 -14.11
C PRO A 526 -6.83 -28.84 -15.22
N GLY A 527 -6.74 -28.25 -16.42
CA GLY A 527 -7.54 -28.64 -17.58
C GLY A 527 -8.70 -27.73 -18.01
N GLN A 528 -8.99 -26.62 -17.32
CA GLN A 528 -9.87 -25.57 -17.86
C GLN A 528 -9.05 -24.32 -18.21
N SER A 529 -8.28 -24.42 -19.30
CA SER A 529 -7.78 -23.22 -19.99
C SER A 529 -8.99 -22.41 -20.45
N THR A 530 -9.18 -21.24 -19.85
CA THR A 530 -10.04 -20.20 -20.42
C THR A 530 -9.42 -19.77 -21.74
N ASP A 531 -9.81 -20.45 -22.83
CA ASP A 531 -9.64 -19.92 -24.16
C ASP A 531 -10.42 -18.62 -24.24
N ILE A 532 -9.64 -17.55 -24.44
CA ILE A 532 -10.14 -16.24 -24.83
C ILE A 532 -10.94 -16.47 -26.12
N SER A 533 -12.26 -16.33 -25.96
CA SER A 533 -13.25 -16.47 -27.01
C SER A 533 -13.08 -15.37 -28.07
N THR A 534 -12.28 -15.64 -29.10
CA THR A 534 -12.47 -15.06 -30.44
C THR A 534 -13.45 -15.95 -31.18
N SER A 535 -14.75 -15.69 -31.02
CA SER A 535 -15.81 -16.42 -31.68
C SER A 535 -16.10 -15.86 -33.08
N GLY A 536 -16.19 -16.76 -34.07
CA GLY A 536 -16.73 -16.59 -35.42
C GLY A 536 -15.76 -17.17 -36.44
N GLN A 537 -16.00 -18.26 -37.17
CA GLN A 537 -17.27 -18.77 -37.70
C GLN A 537 -17.05 -20.21 -38.25
N MET A 538 -17.94 -21.13 -37.84
CA MET A 538 -18.47 -22.36 -38.48
C MET A 538 -17.60 -23.18 -39.48
N ASP A 539 -17.31 -24.43 -39.06
CA ASP A 539 -17.63 -25.73 -39.68
C ASP A 539 -17.78 -25.83 -41.21
N ASP A 540 -17.02 -26.73 -41.84
CA ASP A 540 -17.59 -27.93 -42.50
C ASP A 540 -16.50 -28.99 -42.78
N ASP A 541 -16.96 -30.21 -43.01
CA ASP A 541 -16.35 -31.54 -42.88
C ASP A 541 -15.27 -32.00 -43.90
N THR A 542 -14.72 -33.18 -43.57
CA THR A 542 -14.21 -34.30 -44.43
C THR A 542 -12.74 -34.39 -44.87
N ASP A 543 -12.08 -35.40 -44.28
CA ASP A 543 -11.31 -36.52 -44.87
C ASP A 543 -10.38 -36.31 -46.10
N ASP A 544 -9.13 -36.72 -45.89
CA ASP A 544 -8.33 -37.69 -46.67
C ASP A 544 -6.90 -37.27 -47.03
N GLU A 545 -6.02 -38.26 -46.81
CA GLU A 545 -4.59 -38.31 -47.11
C GLU A 545 -4.31 -38.25 -48.62
N MET A 546 -3.28 -37.49 -49.03
CA MET A 546 -2.09 -37.99 -49.78
C MET A 546 -1.41 -36.89 -50.62
N GLU A 547 -0.09 -36.83 -50.39
CA GLU A 547 1.05 -36.65 -51.29
C GLU A 547 0.94 -35.96 -52.68
N ASP A 548 1.95 -35.10 -52.86
CA ASP A 548 2.74 -34.82 -54.06
C ASP A 548 2.44 -33.62 -55.00
N ALA A 549 3.54 -32.88 -55.17
CA ALA A 549 4.00 -32.11 -56.34
C ALA A 549 3.35 -30.75 -56.70
N ALA A 550 4.14 -29.70 -56.42
CA ALA A 550 4.56 -28.63 -57.34
C ALA A 550 3.67 -28.30 -58.57
N ASP A 551 2.98 -27.15 -58.54
CA ASP A 551 3.33 -25.95 -59.35
C ASP A 551 2.29 -24.79 -59.19
N LEU A 552 2.79 -23.61 -58.76
CA LEU A 552 2.33 -22.21 -59.06
C LEU A 552 1.02 -21.66 -58.40
N PRO A 553 0.81 -20.32 -58.27
CA PRO A 553 1.71 -19.15 -58.32
C PRO A 553 1.65 -18.20 -57.09
N ASP A 554 2.59 -17.26 -57.07
CA ASP A 554 2.88 -16.16 -56.14
C ASP A 554 1.67 -15.33 -55.66
N GLY A 555 1.47 -15.21 -54.34
CA GLY A 555 0.50 -14.30 -53.72
C GLY A 555 0.24 -14.49 -52.22
N ASP A 556 0.79 -13.57 -51.42
CA ASP A 556 0.31 -13.12 -50.08
C ASP A 556 0.72 -13.87 -48.77
N ASP A 557 1.44 -14.99 -48.81
CA ASP A 557 1.78 -15.72 -47.55
C ASP A 557 3.02 -15.19 -46.79
N ASN A 558 3.68 -14.14 -47.27
CA ASN A 558 4.94 -13.66 -46.69
C ASN A 558 4.76 -12.79 -45.43
N GLU A 559 3.56 -12.28 -45.16
CA GLU A 559 3.34 -11.35 -44.04
C GLU A 559 3.12 -12.08 -42.70
N ASN A 560 2.39 -13.19 -42.71
CA ASN A 560 2.15 -13.98 -41.50
C ASN A 560 3.42 -14.69 -41.00
N ILE A 561 4.27 -15.21 -41.91
CA ILE A 561 5.55 -15.83 -41.54
C ILE A 561 6.56 -14.78 -41.05
N ARG A 562 6.56 -13.57 -41.62
CA ARG A 562 7.37 -12.44 -41.10
C ARG A 562 6.88 -11.97 -39.73
N ARG A 563 5.56 -11.92 -39.50
CA ARG A 563 4.99 -11.58 -38.18
C ARG A 563 5.31 -12.63 -37.12
N LEU A 564 5.29 -13.91 -37.47
CA LEU A 564 5.65 -15.01 -36.56
C LEU A 564 7.13 -15.01 -36.20
N ARG A 565 8.03 -14.74 -37.15
CA ARG A 565 9.47 -14.58 -36.87
C ARG A 565 9.75 -13.31 -36.05
N ALA A 566 9.11 -12.19 -36.38
CA ALA A 566 9.23 -10.96 -35.61
C ALA A 566 8.68 -11.11 -34.17
N ALA A 567 7.60 -11.88 -33.99
CA ALA A 567 7.05 -12.19 -32.67
C ALA A 567 7.98 -13.10 -31.86
N ARG A 568 8.63 -14.08 -32.51
CA ARG A 568 9.60 -14.98 -31.87
C ARG A 568 10.90 -14.25 -31.49
N ASP A 569 11.44 -13.44 -32.40
CA ASP A 569 12.65 -12.63 -32.13
C ASP A 569 12.38 -11.57 -31.04
N ALA A 570 11.16 -11.00 -30.99
CA ALA A 570 10.76 -10.10 -29.93
C ALA A 570 10.61 -10.81 -28.56
N LEU A 571 10.16 -12.06 -28.54
CA LEU A 571 10.05 -12.88 -27.32
C LEU A 571 11.43 -13.27 -26.79
N GLU A 572 12.34 -13.68 -27.68
CA GLU A 572 13.70 -14.06 -27.33
C GLU A 572 14.53 -12.84 -26.87
N GLN A 573 14.30 -11.66 -27.46
CA GLN A 573 14.87 -10.39 -26.99
C GLN A 573 14.31 -9.95 -25.63
N HIS A 574 13.02 -10.19 -25.37
CA HIS A 574 12.38 -9.93 -24.07
C HIS A 574 12.93 -10.86 -22.97
N GLU A 575 13.26 -12.11 -23.32
CA GLU A 575 13.86 -13.09 -22.41
C GLU A 575 15.35 -12.81 -22.13
N ILE A 576 16.10 -12.35 -23.12
CA ILE A 576 17.50 -11.92 -22.97
C ILE A 576 17.60 -10.59 -22.21
N ALA A 577 16.64 -9.67 -22.39
CA ALA A 577 16.56 -8.42 -21.64
C ALA A 577 16.22 -8.64 -20.15
N GLN A 578 15.32 -9.60 -19.85
CA GLN A 578 15.07 -10.04 -18.46
C GLN A 578 16.31 -10.61 -17.79
N ARG A 579 17.22 -11.26 -18.53
CA ARG A 579 18.49 -11.77 -17.98
C ARG A 579 19.56 -10.70 -17.77
N MET A 580 19.49 -9.57 -18.51
CA MET A 580 20.46 -8.48 -18.41
C MET A 580 20.11 -7.40 -17.36
N ASP A 581 18.81 -7.16 -17.08
CA ASP A 581 18.38 -6.09 -16.18
C ASP A 581 18.53 -6.41 -14.68
N TYR A 582 18.76 -7.68 -14.33
CA TYR A 582 19.20 -8.08 -12.99
C TYR A 582 20.67 -7.74 -12.68
N GLY A 583 21.38 -7.11 -13.62
CA GLY A 583 22.83 -6.84 -13.54
C GLY A 583 23.27 -5.43 -13.13
N THR A 584 22.37 -4.44 -12.94
CA THR A 584 22.82 -3.04 -12.71
C THR A 584 22.27 -2.33 -11.47
N THR A 585 21.53 -3.02 -10.59
CA THR A 585 21.51 -2.60 -9.19
C THR A 585 22.64 -3.33 -8.49
N ASN A 586 23.75 -2.63 -8.22
CA ASN A 586 24.76 -3.12 -7.30
C ASN A 586 24.09 -3.47 -5.96
N GLY A 587 23.77 -4.75 -5.77
CA GLY A 587 24.34 -5.63 -4.74
C GLY A 587 24.49 -5.08 -3.32
N GLY A 588 23.67 -4.12 -2.89
CA GLY A 588 23.73 -3.52 -1.58
C GLY A 588 22.34 -3.31 -1.02
N ALA A 589 22.07 -3.90 0.14
CA ALA A 589 20.96 -3.50 0.99
C ALA A 589 21.22 -2.05 1.45
N ASP A 590 20.76 -1.08 0.67
CA ASP A 590 20.81 0.32 1.05
C ASP A 590 19.73 0.55 2.14
N PRO A 591 20.08 0.99 3.35
CA PRO A 591 19.12 1.30 4.42
C PRO A 591 18.06 2.37 4.04
N ASN A 592 18.24 2.99 2.88
CA ASN A 592 17.43 4.08 2.32
C ASN A 592 16.47 3.65 1.19
N SER A 593 16.17 2.36 1.03
CA SER A 593 15.13 1.96 0.08
C SER A 593 13.76 2.52 0.52
N LEU A 594 13.10 3.27 -0.38
CA LEU A 594 11.80 3.89 -0.14
C LEU A 594 10.78 2.80 0.24
N ASP A 595 10.11 2.98 1.36
CA ASP A 595 9.05 2.05 1.78
C ASP A 595 7.78 2.23 0.93
N GLU A 596 6.77 1.38 1.11
CA GLU A 596 5.56 1.44 0.28
C GLU A 596 4.81 2.78 0.39
N GLU A 597 4.86 3.45 1.54
CA GLU A 597 4.24 4.77 1.79
C GLU A 597 4.96 5.84 0.96
N GLU A 598 6.29 5.76 0.92
CA GLU A 598 7.16 6.64 0.14
C GLU A 598 7.12 6.33 -1.36
N ARG A 599 6.95 5.08 -1.78
CA ARG A 599 6.71 4.72 -3.19
C ARG A 599 5.36 5.18 -3.71
N LEU A 600 4.33 5.14 -2.86
CA LEU A 600 3.02 5.73 -3.14
C LEU A 600 3.12 7.25 -3.25
N ALA A 601 3.92 7.90 -2.39
CA ALA A 601 4.17 9.34 -2.44
C ALA A 601 5.13 9.78 -3.57
N ALA A 602 6.02 8.90 -4.03
CA ALA A 602 7.07 9.16 -5.03
C ALA A 602 6.70 8.72 -6.45
N ARG A 603 5.43 8.39 -6.73
CA ARG A 603 4.96 8.14 -8.10
C ARG A 603 5.28 9.37 -8.97
N PRO A 604 5.86 9.20 -10.18
CA PRO A 604 5.99 10.31 -11.11
C PRO A 604 4.58 10.74 -11.53
N LEU A 605 4.17 11.91 -11.04
CA LEU A 605 2.87 12.50 -11.29
C LEU A 605 2.80 12.98 -12.74
N ALA A 606 1.69 12.67 -13.43
CA ALA A 606 1.33 13.36 -14.65
C ALA A 606 0.80 14.75 -14.27
N ASP A 607 1.39 15.80 -14.84
CA ASP A 607 1.23 17.25 -14.60
C ASP A 607 2.00 17.86 -13.40
N GLU A 608 2.76 18.91 -13.72
CA GLU A 608 3.77 19.58 -12.88
C GLU A 608 3.22 20.50 -11.77
N ASP A 609 1.90 20.74 -11.71
CA ASP A 609 1.28 21.69 -10.77
C ASP A 609 0.27 21.06 -9.80
N ASP A 610 0.04 19.74 -9.82
CA ASP A 610 -0.98 19.10 -8.99
C ASP A 610 -0.42 18.00 -8.10
N TYR A 611 -0.16 18.35 -6.83
CA TYR A 611 0.01 17.36 -5.77
C TYR A 611 -1.35 16.71 -5.47
N PRO A 612 -1.47 15.37 -5.45
CA PRO A 612 -2.55 14.69 -4.75
C PRO A 612 -2.14 14.50 -3.29
N LEU A 613 -1.86 15.61 -2.59
CA LEU A 613 -1.73 15.60 -1.14
C LEU A 613 -2.85 16.45 -0.59
N TYR A 614 -3.61 15.87 0.33
CA TYR A 614 -4.71 16.48 1.06
C TYR A 614 -4.46 17.97 1.32
N ASP A 615 -5.08 18.80 0.50
CA ASP A 615 -5.16 20.24 0.72
C ASP A 615 -6.17 20.41 1.86
N SER A 616 -5.73 20.16 3.10
CA SER A 616 -6.41 20.79 4.22
C SER A 616 -6.19 22.27 3.99
N ASP A 617 -7.28 22.99 3.74
CA ASP A 617 -7.41 24.42 3.50
C ASP A 617 -6.73 25.25 4.62
N ASP A 618 -5.43 25.08 4.85
CA ASP A 618 -4.64 25.78 5.87
C ASP A 618 -4.66 27.28 5.56
N GLU A 619 -4.86 27.68 4.29
CA GLU A 619 -5.01 29.07 3.89
C GLU A 619 -6.40 29.65 4.14
N GLU A 620 -7.47 28.83 4.05
CA GLU A 620 -8.86 29.26 4.24
C GLU A 620 -9.21 29.31 5.74
N ASP A 621 -8.80 28.29 6.51
CA ASP A 621 -8.89 28.26 7.98
C ASP A 621 -8.03 29.37 8.62
N ASP A 622 -6.82 29.64 8.11
CA ASP A 622 -5.96 30.73 8.60
C ASP A 622 -6.57 32.12 8.40
N LEU A 623 -7.37 32.29 7.34
CA LEU A 623 -8.10 33.51 7.01
C LEU A 623 -9.35 33.64 7.89
N GLU A 624 -10.03 32.53 8.19
CA GLU A 624 -11.15 32.48 9.13
C GLU A 624 -10.71 32.70 10.58
N GLU A 625 -9.59 32.13 10.99
CA GLU A 625 -8.99 32.34 12.31
C GLU A 625 -8.46 33.78 12.43
N ALA A 626 -7.82 34.31 11.39
CA ALA A 626 -7.47 35.73 11.34
C ALA A 626 -8.69 36.65 11.33
N LYS A 627 -9.81 36.23 10.73
CA LYS A 627 -11.10 36.94 10.76
C LYS A 627 -11.73 36.91 12.15
N ARG A 628 -11.57 35.84 12.93
CA ARG A 628 -11.99 35.74 14.34
C ARG A 628 -11.13 36.60 15.27
N ILE A 629 -9.81 36.60 15.08
CA ILE A 629 -8.86 37.38 15.89
C ILE A 629 -8.99 38.88 15.59
N GLY A 630 -9.29 39.25 14.33
CA GLY A 630 -9.51 40.62 13.88
C GLY A 630 -8.25 41.49 13.89
N GLY A 631 -8.23 42.57 13.10
CA GLY A 631 -7.18 43.59 13.11
C GLY A 631 -6.14 43.51 11.99
N TRP A 632 -4.90 43.92 12.29
CA TRP A 632 -3.81 44.10 11.31
C TRP A 632 -3.30 42.77 10.72
N THR A 633 -3.40 41.68 11.48
CA THR A 633 -3.08 40.31 11.06
C THR A 633 -3.99 39.83 9.94
N TYR A 634 -5.30 40.06 10.04
CA TYR A 634 -6.28 39.76 8.99
C TYR A 634 -6.01 40.53 7.70
N ARG A 635 -5.78 41.84 7.80
CA ARG A 635 -5.50 42.69 6.62
C ARG A 635 -4.22 42.27 5.91
N ARG A 636 -3.17 41.91 6.66
CA ARG A 636 -1.91 41.40 6.10
C ARG A 636 -2.11 40.07 5.39
N LYS A 637 -2.82 39.11 6.01
CA LYS A 637 -3.11 37.80 5.39
C LYS A 637 -4.01 37.92 4.16
N LEU A 638 -5.01 38.81 4.20
CA LEU A 638 -5.88 39.07 3.06
C LEU A 638 -5.11 39.66 1.87
N MET A 639 -4.20 40.61 2.12
CA MET A 639 -3.34 41.18 1.09
C MET A 639 -2.37 40.15 0.50
N ALA A 640 -1.79 39.27 1.34
CA ALA A 640 -0.94 38.18 0.87
C ALA A 640 -1.71 37.21 -0.03
N HIS A 641 -2.90 36.76 0.39
CA HIS A 641 -3.77 35.89 -0.39
C HIS A 641 -4.20 36.49 -1.74
N TYR A 642 -4.49 37.80 -1.78
CA TYR A 642 -4.76 38.48 -3.04
C TYR A 642 -3.52 38.65 -3.92
N ALA A 643 -2.34 38.87 -3.33
CA ALA A 643 -1.09 38.99 -4.05
C ALA A 643 -0.69 37.66 -4.70
N ASP A 644 -0.84 36.53 -4.00
CA ASP A 644 -0.54 35.20 -4.55
C ASP A 644 -1.49 34.83 -5.70
N LYS A 645 -2.80 35.07 -5.57
CA LYS A 645 -3.77 34.82 -6.67
C LYS A 645 -3.53 35.69 -7.90
N VAL A 646 -3.04 36.91 -7.72
CA VAL A 646 -2.67 37.79 -8.84
C VAL A 646 -1.33 37.36 -9.43
N GLY A 647 -0.39 36.94 -8.58
CA GLY A 647 0.91 36.38 -8.95
C GLY A 647 0.78 35.12 -9.80
N ASP A 648 -0.04 34.16 -9.40
CA ASP A 648 -0.26 32.91 -10.14
C ASP A 648 -0.98 33.13 -11.47
N LYS A 649 -1.93 34.08 -11.52
CA LYS A 649 -2.58 34.48 -12.78
C LYS A 649 -1.62 35.20 -13.72
N LEU A 650 -0.74 36.05 -13.19
CA LEU A 650 0.30 36.70 -13.99
C LEU A 650 1.36 35.69 -14.45
N ALA A 651 1.80 34.78 -13.58
CA ALA A 651 2.80 33.76 -13.89
C ALA A 651 2.28 32.74 -14.92
N SER A 652 1.03 32.29 -14.80
CA SER A 652 0.38 31.42 -15.80
C SER A 652 0.19 32.14 -17.13
N ALA A 653 -0.21 33.42 -17.13
CA ALA A 653 -0.27 34.23 -18.34
C ALA A 653 1.12 34.45 -18.97
N PHE A 654 2.16 34.62 -18.16
CA PHE A 654 3.54 34.80 -18.62
C PHE A 654 4.14 33.48 -19.15
N ARG A 655 3.81 32.34 -18.54
CA ARG A 655 4.14 30.99 -19.03
C ARG A 655 3.45 30.69 -20.36
N LEU A 656 2.22 31.18 -20.55
CA LEU A 656 1.51 31.07 -21.83
C LEU A 656 2.11 31.96 -22.93
N ALA A 657 2.75 33.07 -22.55
CA ALA A 657 3.32 34.05 -23.47
C ALA A 657 4.81 33.78 -23.82
N ALA A 658 5.52 33.00 -23.00
CA ALA A 658 6.92 32.64 -23.23
C ALA A 658 7.03 31.37 -24.10
N PRO A 659 7.80 31.37 -25.21
CA PRO A 659 8.03 30.18 -26.01
C PRO A 659 9.00 29.24 -25.28
N VAL A 660 8.46 28.36 -24.44
CA VAL A 660 9.23 27.27 -23.81
C VAL A 660 9.18 26.04 -24.72
N SER A 661 10.33 25.43 -24.98
CA SER A 661 10.42 24.16 -25.69
C SER A 661 9.64 23.09 -24.92
N LYS A 662 8.55 22.59 -25.51
CA LYS A 662 7.87 21.39 -24.99
C LYS A 662 8.85 20.21 -25.08
N PRO A 663 8.96 19.36 -24.04
CA PRO A 663 9.79 18.17 -24.12
C PRO A 663 9.30 17.30 -25.28
N THR A 664 10.23 16.88 -26.15
CA THR A 664 9.94 15.92 -27.22
C THR A 664 9.53 14.61 -26.58
N ALA A 665 8.32 14.13 -26.91
CA ALA A 665 7.90 12.79 -26.53
C ALA A 665 8.81 11.77 -27.24
N MET A 666 9.75 11.20 -26.49
CA MET A 666 10.51 10.03 -26.93
C MET A 666 9.53 8.86 -27.08
N PRO A 667 9.56 8.09 -28.17
CA PRO A 667 8.84 6.82 -28.22
C PRO A 667 9.45 5.90 -27.17
N SER A 668 8.70 5.64 -26.10
CA SER A 668 9.08 4.64 -25.11
C SER A 668 8.94 3.27 -25.75
N ASN A 669 10.07 2.65 -26.10
CA ASN A 669 10.13 1.19 -26.19
C ASN A 669 9.65 0.62 -24.85
N GLY A 670 8.82 -0.42 -24.92
CA GLY A 670 8.06 -0.95 -23.80
C GLY A 670 8.91 -1.74 -22.80
N ASP A 671 9.77 -1.06 -22.05
CA ASP A 671 10.52 -1.65 -20.95
C ASP A 671 9.93 -1.25 -19.61
N ALA A 672 9.35 -2.24 -18.95
CA ALA A 672 8.80 -2.18 -17.60
C ALA A 672 9.91 -2.35 -16.57
N SER A 673 10.50 -1.25 -16.12
CA SER A 673 11.23 -1.22 -14.86
C SER A 673 10.23 -1.31 -13.69
N MET A 674 10.29 -2.42 -12.95
CA MET A 674 9.86 -2.54 -11.55
C MET A 674 8.44 -2.05 -11.20
N GLY A 675 7.44 -2.93 -11.42
CA GLY A 675 6.28 -3.02 -10.52
C GLY A 675 5.23 -1.92 -10.60
N ILE A 676 5.08 -1.22 -11.73
CA ILE A 676 3.97 -0.29 -11.96
C ILE A 676 3.43 -0.49 -13.39
N PRO A 677 2.10 -0.56 -13.60
CA PRO A 677 1.51 -0.64 -14.94
C PRO A 677 1.92 0.57 -15.80
N SER A 678 2.30 0.31 -17.05
CA SER A 678 2.65 1.32 -18.04
C SER A 678 1.57 2.40 -18.19
N ALA A 679 2.01 3.65 -18.34
CA ALA A 679 1.23 4.88 -18.47
C ALA A 679 0.33 4.97 -19.73
N ARG A 680 -0.01 3.84 -20.36
CA ARG A 680 -1.00 3.77 -21.44
C ARG A 680 -2.42 3.45 -20.94
N ASN A 681 -2.55 3.01 -19.69
CA ASN A 681 -3.82 2.93 -18.95
C ASN A 681 -4.03 4.11 -17.98
N SER A 682 -3.30 5.22 -18.17
CA SER A 682 -3.41 6.42 -17.34
C SER A 682 -4.73 7.17 -17.50
N ASP A 683 -5.58 6.83 -18.48
CA ASP A 683 -6.95 7.35 -18.56
C ASP A 683 -7.87 6.79 -17.44
N GLN A 684 -7.42 5.80 -16.65
CA GLN A 684 -8.22 5.23 -15.56
C GLN A 684 -7.58 5.23 -14.16
N ILE A 685 -6.31 5.62 -13.99
CA ILE A 685 -5.83 5.99 -12.65
C ILE A 685 -6.34 7.41 -12.37
N ARG A 686 -7.64 7.51 -12.11
CA ARG A 686 -8.23 8.67 -11.47
C ARG A 686 -7.63 8.76 -10.08
N GLU A 687 -6.50 9.44 -9.94
CA GLU A 687 -6.07 9.98 -8.64
C GLU A 687 -7.14 10.98 -8.23
N LYS A 688 -8.19 10.48 -7.58
CA LYS A 688 -9.29 11.31 -7.10
C LYS A 688 -8.68 12.21 -6.04
N ARG A 689 -8.68 13.53 -6.26
CA ARG A 689 -8.37 14.48 -5.20
C ARG A 689 -9.39 14.30 -4.08
N TYR A 690 -8.91 13.95 -2.89
CA TYR A 690 -9.75 13.78 -1.72
C TYR A 690 -9.72 15.06 -0.91
N LYS A 691 -10.86 15.76 -0.83
CA LYS A 691 -11.03 16.91 0.07
C LYS A 691 -11.52 16.43 1.43
N ALA A 692 -10.91 16.93 2.51
CA ALA A 692 -11.36 16.63 3.86
C ALA A 692 -12.79 17.17 4.08
N PRO A 693 -13.61 16.52 4.93
CA PRO A 693 -14.86 17.12 5.40
C PRO A 693 -14.59 18.50 6.03
N LYS A 694 -15.51 19.46 5.83
CA LYS A 694 -15.35 20.84 6.32
C LYS A 694 -14.97 20.88 7.81
N GLY A 695 -13.91 21.61 8.15
CA GLY A 695 -13.42 21.76 9.52
C GLY A 695 -12.56 20.60 10.05
N LYS A 696 -12.22 19.61 9.22
CA LYS A 696 -11.34 18.48 9.60
C LYS A 696 -10.05 18.48 8.81
N LYS A 697 -8.96 18.07 9.45
CA LYS A 697 -7.62 17.99 8.85
C LYS A 697 -7.24 16.53 8.62
N ILE A 698 -6.56 16.24 7.52
CA ILE A 698 -6.09 14.89 7.22
C ILE A 698 -4.60 14.83 7.48
N HIS A 699 -4.19 13.89 8.33
CA HIS A 699 -2.79 13.66 8.64
C HIS A 699 -2.22 12.56 7.76
N VAL A 700 -1.28 12.94 6.90
CA VAL A 700 -0.39 12.02 6.20
C VAL A 700 0.92 11.92 6.97
N PRO A 701 1.33 10.72 7.42
CA PRO A 701 2.63 10.57 8.05
C PRO A 701 3.75 10.90 7.05
N VAL A 702 4.56 11.91 7.34
CA VAL A 702 5.76 12.21 6.56
C VAL A 702 6.98 11.66 7.29
N ARG A 703 7.71 10.75 6.63
CA ARG A 703 9.01 10.28 7.11
C ARG A 703 10.06 11.36 6.86
N VAL A 704 10.74 11.80 7.92
CA VAL A 704 11.90 12.69 7.79
C VAL A 704 13.14 11.82 7.96
N GLU A 705 13.87 11.61 6.87
CA GLU A 705 15.14 10.90 6.94
C GLU A 705 16.25 11.82 7.49
N PRO A 706 17.20 11.31 8.26
CA PRO A 706 18.37 12.07 8.71
C PRO A 706 19.12 12.73 7.55
N LYS A 707 19.13 12.09 6.37
CA LYS A 707 19.78 12.62 5.16
C LYS A 707 19.19 13.95 4.69
N VAL A 708 17.92 14.24 4.99
CA VAL A 708 17.26 15.51 4.64
C VAL A 708 17.86 16.68 5.42
N PHE A 709 18.24 16.47 6.69
CA PHE A 709 18.93 17.49 7.48
C PHE A 709 20.31 17.80 6.91
N PHE A 710 21.10 16.77 6.60
CA PHE A 710 22.42 16.95 5.97
C PHE A 710 22.31 17.55 4.56
N ALA A 711 21.28 17.22 3.81
CA ALA A 711 21.02 17.83 2.50
C ALA A 711 20.67 19.32 2.64
N ALA A 712 19.81 19.68 3.60
CA ALA A 712 19.48 21.08 3.88
C ALA A 712 20.73 21.88 4.28
N GLU A 713 21.56 21.33 5.16
CA GLU A 713 22.84 21.94 5.55
C GLU A 713 23.80 22.07 4.35
N ARG A 714 23.97 21.02 3.55
CA ARG A 714 24.81 21.06 2.34
C ARG A 714 24.37 22.16 1.37
N THR A 715 23.06 22.29 1.15
CA THR A 715 22.55 23.36 0.28
C THR A 715 22.81 24.75 0.88
N PHE A 716 22.67 24.93 2.20
CA PHE A 716 23.01 26.18 2.86
C PHE A 716 24.50 26.51 2.72
N LEU A 717 25.38 25.54 2.94
CA LEU A 717 26.83 25.71 2.77
C LEU A 717 27.21 26.08 1.33
N SER A 718 26.59 25.45 0.33
CA SER A 718 26.84 25.81 -1.08
C SER A 718 26.42 27.24 -1.42
N TRP A 719 25.29 27.70 -0.89
CA TRP A 719 24.84 29.09 -1.06
C TRP A 719 25.75 30.10 -0.35
N LEU A 720 26.27 29.73 0.81
CA LEU A 720 27.23 30.52 1.56
C LEU A 720 28.56 30.61 0.79
N GLU A 721 29.05 29.50 0.23
CA GLU A 721 30.23 29.46 -0.64
C GLU A 721 30.10 30.41 -1.83
N PHE A 722 28.99 30.35 -2.59
CA PHE A 722 28.74 31.27 -3.70
C PHE A 722 28.72 32.74 -3.25
N SER A 723 28.13 33.02 -2.09
CA SER A 723 28.08 34.38 -1.54
C SER A 723 29.48 34.90 -1.17
N ILE A 724 30.34 34.03 -0.60
CA ILE A 724 31.74 34.35 -0.31
C ILE A 724 32.51 34.60 -1.60
N ILE A 725 32.33 33.78 -2.64
CA ILE A 725 32.98 33.96 -3.94
C ILE A 725 32.59 35.31 -4.55
N ILE A 726 31.30 35.66 -4.58
CA ILE A 726 30.82 36.96 -5.08
C ILE A 726 31.39 38.11 -4.23
N GLY A 727 31.41 37.97 -2.90
CA GLY A 727 32.03 38.94 -1.99
C GLY A 727 33.54 39.12 -2.22
N SER A 728 34.26 38.05 -2.54
CA SER A 728 35.69 38.09 -2.88
C SER A 728 35.96 38.80 -4.21
N ILE A 729 35.07 38.62 -5.20
CA ILE A 729 35.12 39.35 -6.47
C ILE A 729 34.87 40.84 -6.21
N ALA A 730 33.91 41.18 -5.35
CA ALA A 730 33.68 42.56 -4.95
C ALA A 730 34.91 43.17 -4.24
N ALA A 731 35.56 42.42 -3.33
CA ALA A 731 36.75 42.86 -2.62
C ALA A 731 37.96 43.05 -3.54
N THR A 732 38.15 42.17 -4.54
CA THR A 732 39.23 42.34 -5.53
C THR A 732 38.99 43.55 -6.43
N LEU A 733 37.73 43.86 -6.76
CA LEU A 733 37.37 45.05 -7.53
C LEU A 733 37.72 46.36 -6.80
N LEU A 734 37.69 46.39 -5.47
CA LEU A 734 38.08 47.56 -4.68
C LEU A 734 39.57 47.91 -4.81
N ASN A 735 40.44 46.95 -5.13
CA ASN A 735 41.88 47.19 -5.28
C ASN A 735 42.24 47.98 -6.54
N PHE A 736 41.35 48.10 -7.52
CA PHE A 736 41.63 48.78 -8.78
C PHE A 736 41.48 50.32 -8.71
N GLY A 737 40.96 50.88 -7.62
CA GLY A 737 40.97 52.34 -7.37
C GLY A 737 40.09 53.22 -8.26
N ASP A 738 39.50 52.69 -9.33
CA ASP A 738 38.63 53.43 -10.25
C ASP A 738 37.23 53.68 -9.67
N THR A 739 36.63 54.84 -9.99
CA THR A 739 35.22 55.13 -9.65
C THR A 739 34.24 54.12 -10.26
N THR A 740 34.59 53.56 -11.42
CA THR A 740 33.83 52.48 -12.08
C THR A 740 33.96 51.14 -11.35
N ALA A 741 35.13 50.84 -10.79
CA ALA A 741 35.39 49.64 -10.01
C ALA A 741 34.76 49.72 -8.61
N LEU A 742 34.69 50.93 -8.04
CA LEU A 742 33.97 51.19 -6.79
C LEU A 742 32.46 50.95 -6.96
N ALA A 743 31.86 51.45 -8.05
CA ALA A 743 30.45 51.25 -8.34
C ALA A 743 30.09 49.77 -8.56
N SER A 744 30.95 49.02 -9.26
CA SER A 744 30.74 47.58 -9.47
C SER A 744 30.96 46.77 -8.19
N ALA A 745 31.96 47.11 -7.37
CA ALA A 745 32.18 46.49 -6.07
C ALA A 745 30.96 46.64 -5.14
N TRP A 746 30.33 47.82 -5.11
CA TRP A 746 29.08 48.01 -4.37
C TRP A 746 27.93 47.15 -4.90
N ALA A 747 27.77 47.06 -6.23
CA ALA A 747 26.74 46.21 -6.84
C ALA A 747 26.92 44.72 -6.49
N PHE A 748 28.15 44.17 -6.60
CA PHE A 748 28.43 42.79 -6.23
C PHE A 748 28.31 42.54 -4.71
N THR A 749 28.66 43.51 -3.88
CA THR A 749 28.50 43.41 -2.41
C THR A 749 27.02 43.33 -2.02
N ILE A 750 26.15 44.12 -2.66
CA ILE A 750 24.70 44.08 -2.42
C ILE A 750 24.13 42.72 -2.84
N VAL A 751 24.53 42.20 -4.01
CA VAL A 751 24.09 40.87 -4.49
C VAL A 751 24.57 39.76 -3.52
N ALA A 752 25.80 39.83 -3.02
CA ALA A 752 26.31 38.88 -2.03
C ALA A 752 25.51 38.93 -0.71
N LEU A 753 25.17 40.12 -0.21
CA LEU A 753 24.34 40.27 0.99
C LEU A 753 22.92 39.71 0.80
N PHE A 754 22.29 39.94 -0.37
CA PHE A 754 21.01 39.34 -0.69
C PHE A 754 21.07 37.81 -0.75
N ALA A 755 22.13 37.24 -1.34
CA ALA A 755 22.33 35.80 -1.40
C ALA A 755 22.50 35.16 0.00
N ILE A 756 23.20 35.83 0.92
CA ILE A 756 23.34 35.38 2.33
C ILE A 756 21.99 35.43 3.06
N CYS A 757 21.26 36.54 2.95
CA CYS A 757 19.95 36.66 3.60
C CYS A 757 18.95 35.64 3.05
N TYR A 758 18.95 35.41 1.74
CA TYR A 758 18.11 34.43 1.08
C TYR A 758 18.44 33.00 1.54
N SER A 759 19.72 32.62 1.57
CA SER A 759 20.13 31.29 1.97
C SER A 759 19.83 30.99 3.44
N MET A 760 20.04 31.97 4.33
CA MET A 760 19.65 31.87 5.74
C MET A 760 18.13 31.74 5.91
N GLY A 761 17.35 32.56 5.19
CA GLY A 761 15.89 32.49 5.21
C GLY A 761 15.38 31.13 4.73
N LEU A 762 15.93 30.62 3.64
CA LEU A 762 15.61 29.31 3.08
C LEU A 762 15.99 28.17 4.03
N TYR A 763 17.16 28.26 4.68
CA TYR A 763 17.59 27.29 5.68
C TYR A 763 16.64 27.25 6.89
N LEU A 764 16.31 28.41 7.47
CA LEU A 764 15.37 28.48 8.59
C LEU A 764 13.97 27.99 8.20
N TYR A 765 13.49 28.34 7.01
CA TYR A 765 12.23 27.84 6.48
C TYR A 765 12.24 26.32 6.34
N ARG A 766 13.30 25.74 5.77
CA ARG A 766 13.45 24.29 5.62
C ARG A 766 13.56 23.58 6.97
N VAL A 767 14.39 24.06 7.89
CA VAL A 767 14.54 23.49 9.24
C VAL A 767 13.21 23.53 10.00
N GLN A 768 12.50 24.67 9.97
CA GLN A 768 11.20 24.80 10.61
C GLN A 768 10.17 23.84 9.99
N SER A 769 10.19 23.69 8.67
CA SER A 769 9.28 22.81 7.94
C SER A 769 9.56 21.33 8.17
N ILE A 770 10.84 20.95 8.24
CA ILE A 770 11.30 19.60 8.59
C ILE A 770 10.89 19.27 10.03
N ARG A 771 11.09 20.21 10.97
CA ARG A 771 10.65 20.05 12.38
C ARG A 771 9.15 19.88 12.50
N ASN A 772 8.38 20.61 11.69
CA ASN A 772 6.93 20.53 11.63
C ASN A 772 6.41 19.40 10.72
N ARG A 773 7.29 18.57 10.14
CA ARG A 773 6.97 17.44 9.24
C ARG A 773 6.05 17.81 8.08
N ARG A 774 6.21 19.02 7.52
CA ARG A 774 5.46 19.45 6.34
C ARG A 774 6.05 18.85 5.07
N ALA A 775 5.21 18.26 4.22
CA ALA A 775 5.61 17.82 2.89
C ALA A 775 5.81 19.05 2.01
N ILE A 776 7.07 19.43 1.77
CA ILE A 776 7.43 20.58 0.95
C ILE A 776 8.39 20.12 -0.13
N THR A 777 8.30 20.70 -1.32
CA THR A 777 9.32 20.54 -2.35
C THR A 777 10.65 21.11 -1.86
N TYR A 778 11.62 20.23 -1.57
CA TYR A 778 12.95 20.65 -1.08
C TYR A 778 13.84 21.29 -2.15
N HIS A 779 13.42 21.30 -3.41
CA HIS A 779 14.14 21.96 -4.51
C HIS A 779 13.86 23.46 -4.54
N ASP A 780 14.92 24.24 -4.74
CA ASP A 780 14.83 25.68 -4.92
C ASP A 780 14.53 26.01 -6.39
N LYS A 781 13.29 26.43 -6.66
CA LYS A 781 12.79 26.70 -8.03
C LYS A 781 13.29 28.03 -8.59
N TRP A 782 13.58 29.02 -7.74
CA TRP A 782 13.75 30.41 -8.17
C TRP A 782 15.10 31.02 -7.79
N GLY A 783 15.74 30.53 -6.73
CA GLY A 783 16.98 31.10 -6.19
C GLY A 783 18.10 31.19 -7.23
N PRO A 784 18.50 30.08 -7.89
CA PRO A 784 19.61 30.11 -8.85
C PRO A 784 19.33 31.05 -10.04
N SER A 785 18.11 31.00 -10.59
CA SER A 785 17.70 31.86 -11.70
C SER A 785 17.69 33.35 -11.30
N ALA A 786 17.18 33.67 -10.11
CA ALA A 786 17.20 35.04 -9.58
C ALA A 786 18.64 35.56 -9.37
N LEU A 787 19.54 34.72 -8.84
CA LEU A 787 20.95 35.07 -8.67
C LEU A 787 21.64 35.33 -10.01
N CYS A 788 21.39 34.52 -11.04
CA CYS A 788 21.90 34.74 -12.38
C CYS A 788 21.43 36.08 -12.98
N VAL A 789 20.15 36.41 -12.82
CA VAL A 789 19.59 37.70 -13.30
C VAL A 789 20.20 38.88 -12.56
N LEU A 790 20.36 38.78 -11.23
CA LEU A 790 20.98 39.83 -10.41
C LEU A 790 22.45 40.06 -10.77
N LEU A 791 23.21 38.97 -11.00
CA LEU A 791 24.59 39.07 -11.47
C LEU A 791 24.68 39.68 -12.87
N PHE A 792 23.79 39.28 -13.79
CA PHE A 792 23.72 39.87 -15.13
C PHE A 792 23.41 41.37 -15.06
N ALA A 793 22.49 41.78 -14.18
CA ALA A 793 22.19 43.19 -13.96
C ALA A 793 23.40 43.95 -13.39
N ALA A 794 24.11 43.39 -12.40
CA ALA A 794 25.30 44.00 -11.82
C ALA A 794 26.43 44.19 -12.85
N VAL A 795 26.66 43.19 -13.71
CA VAL A 795 27.62 43.26 -14.82
C VAL A 795 27.16 44.29 -15.86
N THR A 796 25.87 44.32 -16.21
CA THR A 796 25.31 45.27 -17.17
C THR A 796 25.44 46.71 -16.69
N VAL A 797 25.14 46.98 -15.42
CA VAL A 797 25.32 48.30 -14.79
C VAL A 797 26.79 48.71 -14.86
N THR A 798 27.70 47.79 -14.58
CA THR A 798 29.15 48.03 -14.70
C THR A 798 29.55 48.37 -16.15
N PHE A 799 29.03 47.63 -17.13
CA PHE A 799 29.30 47.84 -18.55
C PHE A 799 28.76 49.18 -19.05
N VAL A 800 27.51 49.51 -18.73
CA VAL A 800 26.87 50.78 -19.13
C VAL A 800 27.54 51.96 -18.44
N TYR A 801 27.92 51.82 -17.17
CA TYR A 801 28.65 52.87 -16.45
C TYR A 801 30.03 53.10 -17.06
N LYS A 802 30.77 52.03 -17.41
CA LYS A 802 32.02 52.14 -18.18
C LYS A 802 31.82 52.77 -19.56
N PHE A 803 30.74 52.44 -20.27
CA PHE A 803 30.45 52.99 -21.59
C PHE A 803 30.06 54.48 -21.58
N THR A 804 29.41 54.93 -20.50
CA THR A 804 28.91 56.31 -20.36
C THR A 804 29.92 57.25 -19.72
N HIS A 805 30.68 56.79 -18.71
CA HIS A 805 31.61 57.60 -17.91
C HIS A 805 33.09 57.24 -18.12
N GLY A 806 33.41 56.08 -18.71
CA GLY A 806 34.77 55.69 -19.08
C GLY A 806 35.24 56.41 -20.35
N GLY A 807 35.52 57.69 -20.20
CA GLY A 807 35.95 58.58 -21.27
C GLY A 807 37.46 58.77 -21.39
N GLU A 808 38.29 57.75 -21.14
CA GLU A 808 39.73 57.76 -21.47
C GLU A 808 40.17 56.36 -21.94
N GLY A 809 39.72 55.97 -23.14
CA GLY A 809 40.08 54.71 -23.78
C GLY A 809 39.24 54.49 -25.04
N GLY A 810 39.89 54.50 -26.20
CA GLY A 810 39.29 54.76 -27.51
C GLY A 810 38.12 53.84 -27.91
N LEU A 811 37.03 54.47 -28.36
CA LEU A 811 36.04 53.91 -29.30
C LEU A 811 35.06 54.99 -29.82
N LYS A 812 34.99 56.17 -29.18
CA LYS A 812 34.17 57.30 -29.66
C LYS A 812 34.80 58.15 -30.78
N ARG A 813 36.08 57.94 -31.13
CA ARG A 813 36.82 58.87 -32.02
C ARG A 813 36.88 58.46 -33.51
N ASP A 814 36.56 57.22 -33.87
CA ASP A 814 36.80 56.71 -35.24
C ASP A 814 35.61 56.81 -36.21
N ILE A 815 34.53 57.51 -35.85
CA ILE A 815 33.35 57.64 -36.73
C ILE A 815 33.35 58.95 -37.55
N ARG A 816 34.30 59.87 -37.33
CA ARG A 816 34.36 61.14 -38.10
C ARG A 816 35.79 61.49 -38.53
N GLY A 817 36.17 61.08 -39.73
CA GLY A 817 37.39 61.59 -40.37
C GLY A 817 37.80 60.77 -41.59
N TRP A 818 37.16 61.01 -42.73
CA TRP A 818 37.58 60.49 -44.03
C TRP A 818 38.14 61.64 -44.86
N THR A 819 39.46 61.69 -45.07
CA THR A 819 40.11 62.31 -46.25
C THR A 819 41.55 61.80 -46.44
N PRO A 820 42.09 61.77 -47.68
CA PRO A 820 43.18 60.86 -48.07
C PRO A 820 44.51 61.52 -48.51
N LEU A 821 45.62 60.77 -48.33
CA LEU A 821 46.91 60.72 -49.09
C LEU A 821 47.86 61.95 -49.06
N PRO A 822 49.15 61.89 -49.50
CA PRO A 822 49.95 60.78 -50.09
C PRO A 822 51.44 60.60 -49.62
N GLU A 823 51.98 59.42 -49.98
CA GLU A 823 53.28 59.04 -50.59
C GLU A 823 54.65 59.70 -50.29
N GLY A 824 55.66 58.83 -50.13
CA GLY A 824 57.09 59.10 -50.39
C GLY A 824 58.05 58.43 -49.40
N LEU A 825 58.39 57.13 -49.53
CA LEU A 825 59.64 56.59 -50.12
C LEU A 825 60.95 57.13 -49.46
N VAL A 826 61.99 56.37 -49.07
CA VAL A 826 62.31 54.95 -49.27
C VAL A 826 63.64 54.57 -48.56
N ARG A 827 63.78 53.27 -48.24
CA ARG A 827 65.01 52.43 -48.05
C ARG A 827 65.87 52.66 -46.79
N SER A 828 66.42 51.64 -46.14
CA SER A 828 66.66 50.23 -46.52
C SER A 828 66.82 49.30 -45.30
N LEU A 829 66.21 48.12 -45.43
CA LEU A 829 66.41 46.81 -44.77
C LEU A 829 67.84 46.22 -44.99
N PRO A 830 68.23 44.98 -44.56
CA PRO A 830 67.49 43.89 -43.86
C PRO A 830 68.28 43.13 -42.76
N THR A 831 67.56 42.21 -42.10
CA THR A 831 67.88 40.80 -41.74
C THR A 831 67.39 40.50 -40.32
N ASN A 832 66.61 39.49 -40.01
CA ASN A 832 65.79 38.51 -40.74
C ASN A 832 64.81 37.89 -39.67
N PRO A 833 63.94 36.92 -39.95
CA PRO A 833 62.48 37.05 -39.79
C PRO A 833 61.86 36.09 -38.73
N VAL A 834 60.69 36.43 -38.14
CA VAL A 834 59.30 35.89 -38.40
C VAL A 834 59.14 34.39 -38.10
N GLY A 835 58.09 33.90 -37.42
CA GLY A 835 56.79 34.46 -37.03
C GLY A 835 56.18 33.71 -35.83
N THR A 836 55.17 34.21 -35.08
CA THR A 836 53.78 34.59 -35.46
C THR A 836 53.13 33.55 -36.38
N ALA A 837 51.91 33.05 -36.20
CA ALA A 837 50.80 33.26 -35.26
C ALA A 837 49.69 32.28 -35.70
N SER A 838 48.50 32.40 -35.07
CA SER A 838 47.18 32.05 -35.62
C SER A 838 46.75 30.57 -35.59
N PHE A 839 45.49 30.21 -35.39
CA PHE A 839 44.23 30.88 -35.01
C PHE A 839 43.20 29.73 -34.84
N MET A 840 42.11 29.98 -34.11
CA MET A 840 40.76 29.38 -34.26
C MET A 840 40.59 27.87 -34.53
N SER A 841 39.74 27.23 -33.72
CA SER A 841 38.34 26.93 -34.09
C SER A 841 37.77 25.76 -33.27
N LYS A 842 36.60 26.03 -32.68
CA LYS A 842 35.49 25.09 -32.41
C LYS A 842 35.81 23.70 -31.85
N ALA A 843 35.46 23.55 -30.58
CA ALA A 843 35.12 22.27 -29.98
C ALA A 843 33.88 21.66 -30.67
N SER A 844 34.02 20.40 -31.07
CA SER A 844 32.94 19.42 -31.17
C SER A 844 33.48 18.13 -30.56
N ILE A 845 32.74 17.60 -29.60
CA ILE A 845 33.11 16.46 -28.74
C ILE A 845 32.34 15.24 -29.22
N SER A 846 33.04 14.12 -29.38
CA SER A 846 32.52 12.74 -29.28
C SER A 846 33.71 11.78 -29.06
N PRO A 847 33.49 10.55 -28.57
CA PRO A 847 34.27 9.97 -27.47
C PRO A 847 35.05 8.73 -27.90
N GLY A 848 35.82 8.14 -26.97
CA GLY A 848 36.04 6.70 -26.99
C GLY A 848 37.44 6.19 -26.63
N VAL A 849 37.47 5.44 -25.52
CA VAL A 849 38.06 4.10 -25.34
C VAL A 849 39.56 3.87 -25.61
N THR A 850 40.11 2.99 -24.76
CA THR A 850 41.08 1.89 -25.03
C THR A 850 42.49 2.10 -24.45
N THR A 851 42.79 1.59 -23.26
CA THR A 851 43.39 0.27 -22.93
C THR A 851 44.94 0.28 -22.94
N ILE A 852 45.52 -0.47 -21.99
CA ILE A 852 46.63 -1.45 -22.14
C ILE A 852 47.68 -1.35 -21.00
N THR A 853 47.48 -2.26 -20.03
CA THR A 853 48.40 -3.23 -19.39
C THR A 853 49.82 -2.86 -18.96
N HIS A 854 50.19 -3.36 -17.77
CA HIS A 854 51.50 -3.98 -17.53
C HIS A 854 51.40 -5.12 -16.49
N SER A 855 51.95 -6.29 -16.84
CA SER A 855 52.26 -7.46 -16.00
C SER A 855 53.72 -7.35 -15.50
N SER A 856 54.32 -8.10 -14.56
CA SER A 856 54.03 -9.38 -13.89
C SER A 856 55.11 -9.68 -12.83
N GLY A 857 54.77 -10.46 -11.77
CA GLY A 857 55.66 -11.37 -11.00
C GLY A 857 56.23 -10.84 -9.66
N CYS A 858 56.40 -11.60 -8.56
CA CYS A 858 56.11 -13.02 -8.22
C CYS A 858 56.35 -13.27 -6.70
N ASN A 859 55.45 -14.06 -6.06
CA ASN A 859 55.63 -15.13 -5.04
C ASN A 859 56.06 -14.99 -3.55
N THR A 860 55.39 -15.88 -2.75
CA THR A 860 55.69 -16.53 -1.43
C THR A 860 55.39 -15.76 -0.13
N SER A 861 54.94 -16.31 1.02
CA SER A 861 54.41 -17.61 1.49
C SER A 861 53.96 -17.50 2.98
N HIS A 862 53.06 -18.39 3.44
CA HIS A 862 52.82 -18.94 4.80
C HIS A 862 52.66 -18.13 6.13
N ALA A 863 51.44 -18.25 6.71
CA ALA A 863 51.09 -18.75 8.07
C ALA A 863 51.19 -17.82 9.34
N PRO A 864 50.68 -18.22 10.56
CA PRO A 864 49.63 -17.52 11.32
C PRO A 864 49.99 -17.11 12.77
N ARG A 865 49.16 -16.30 13.48
CA ARG A 865 48.96 -16.22 14.97
C ARG A 865 48.17 -14.94 15.35
N SER A 866 47.05 -15.03 16.08
CA SER A 866 46.89 -14.91 17.55
C SER A 866 47.45 -13.62 18.15
N ASP A 867 46.60 -12.70 18.62
CA ASP A 867 46.29 -12.55 20.05
C ASP A 867 45.48 -11.27 20.35
N HIS A 868 44.68 -11.42 21.39
CA HIS A 868 43.99 -10.43 22.20
C HIS A 868 44.55 -9.00 22.23
N GLU A 869 43.67 -8.00 22.09
CA GLU A 869 43.69 -6.87 23.02
C GLU A 869 42.31 -6.24 23.22
N LYS A 870 41.90 -6.18 24.49
CA LYS A 870 40.77 -5.38 25.00
C LYS A 870 41.21 -3.93 25.02
N ILE A 871 40.38 -3.00 24.53
CA ILE A 871 40.42 -1.62 25.00
C ILE A 871 38.99 -1.18 25.34
N ASP A 872 38.83 -0.87 26.62
CA ASP A 872 37.64 -0.37 27.28
C ASP A 872 37.30 1.07 26.87
N ALA A 873 36.02 1.36 27.06
CA ALA A 873 35.38 2.66 26.96
C ALA A 873 36.09 3.75 27.78
N THR A 874 36.32 4.90 27.15
CA THR A 874 36.08 6.25 27.70
C THR A 874 36.47 7.29 26.65
N VAL A 875 35.58 8.25 26.39
CA VAL A 875 35.75 9.58 25.75
C VAL A 875 34.46 9.85 24.98
N PHE A 876 33.42 10.27 25.70
CA PHE A 876 32.24 10.91 25.13
C PHE A 876 31.61 11.86 26.17
N GLU A 877 32.42 12.79 26.66
CA GLU A 877 31.96 14.00 27.35
C GLU A 877 32.82 15.16 26.88
N ALA A 878 32.29 15.94 25.93
CA ALA A 878 32.56 17.38 25.74
C ALA A 878 32.13 17.80 24.33
N PHE A 879 30.82 17.96 24.07
CA PHE A 879 30.34 18.81 22.98
C PHE A 879 28.89 19.24 23.23
N VAL A 880 28.68 19.97 24.34
CA VAL A 880 27.59 20.96 24.48
C VAL A 880 28.15 22.12 25.30
N ALA A 881 28.56 23.17 24.59
CA ALA A 881 28.66 24.54 25.07
C ALA A 881 28.29 25.46 23.91
#